data_AF-A0AAD9FZU3-F1
#
_entry.id   AF-A0AAD9FZU3-F1
#
_cell.length_a   1.000
_cell.length_b   1.000
_cell.length_c   1.000
_cell.angle_alpha   90.00
_cell.angle_beta   90.00
_cell.angle_gamma   90.00
#
_symmetry.space_group_name_H-M   'P 1'
#
loop_
_entity.id
_entity.type
_entity.pdbx_description
1 polymer ?
#
loop_
_entity_poly.entity_id
_entity_poly.type
_entity_poly.pdbx_seq_one_letter_code
_entity_poly.pdbx_strand_id
1 'polypeptide(L)'
;MEKSHKLRQPSPPMIPRGAFSAQMLRPPRSVPEQENLSFVTTRRGSSEEENQELSPPPPPPRPYQSTPRIHPLTVKPTVPTPQNEKQLKSPSNAHPIDILTKKLRQQAMELTKVYEKLETQKLQIDTHKQQLQDQKKQLEKRRKSSDGSLKTPVNSRLVAVEQQKRAAQMMLGTPSTGASLGQKREELDRKVKEAEKEKKKYQLAAKRIEKALVELQVFQNDRMNKFIPTEGISNREEDGDLQVLNEQRAYIRVLEEAVHLKATDFEVTGHEELLVVLAELRHTIFEQEKDVEEKSQLLTSLQNQLDQEEKNHLATKEILATAENHQNDVKKSFCEQTGALEKQLMEKNELLKQLEEISTDAQRTREALEDHLAAATKAQSLAEAQRGDATRSVKALEEQLTQVTIKFNEAQQQRISLSEECTKKQSHLDELNALQEELLQSVDKYVQKVKKSREKVERLEAELQSSKEKETQLTHQLKEVEKRSETREAALKAEMNDAEHQIQQFRSQCDTLEQGKLQLENALLEVQQQVEECNKQQRENATKELKCQQVQEEVAELEATLSAMLRMIHKPDEEEDSIEEEKAFLLDQCVFRELESCCQALSTLTTANNQCTLLCPSLLEITARVMEIGEKVGEEMNQALISWTRERSNLVEACELLDSTAKMCRDEMDKRQDEVREYREQLAEVGKGFCATT
;
A
#
# COMPACT_ATOMS: atom_id res chain seq x y z
N MET A 1 7.18 32.09 -48.22
CA MET A 1 6.19 31.07 -47.79
C MET A 1 6.40 30.85 -46.29
N GLU A 2 5.96 31.72 -45.38
CA GLU A 2 4.60 32.25 -45.15
C GLU A 2 3.56 31.18 -44.82
N LYS A 3 3.21 31.09 -43.52
CA LYS A 3 1.89 30.90 -42.90
C LYS A 3 2.12 30.59 -41.41
N SER A 4 2.26 31.57 -40.51
CA SER A 4 1.27 32.55 -40.02
C SER A 4 0.31 31.98 -38.96
N HIS A 5 0.65 32.28 -37.70
CA HIS A 5 -0.19 32.43 -36.50
C HIS A 5 -1.39 31.51 -36.21
N LYS A 6 -1.42 31.00 -34.97
CA LYS A 6 -2.45 31.46 -34.00
C LYS A 6 -2.00 31.31 -32.54
N LEU A 7 -2.10 32.39 -31.78
CA LEU A 7 -1.93 32.43 -30.32
C LEU A 7 -3.25 32.06 -29.63
N ARG A 8 -3.17 31.48 -28.42
CA ARG A 8 -4.29 31.42 -27.48
C ARG A 8 -3.77 31.48 -26.04
N GLN A 9 -4.14 32.55 -25.32
CA GLN A 9 -3.79 32.72 -23.91
C GLN A 9 -4.76 31.93 -23.00
N PRO A 10 -4.31 31.47 -21.81
CA PRO A 10 -5.19 31.01 -20.74
C PRO A 10 -5.71 32.18 -19.89
N SER A 11 -6.88 32.01 -19.26
CA SER A 11 -7.45 32.96 -18.29
C SER A 11 -7.14 32.54 -16.85
N PRO A 12 -7.03 33.48 -15.88
CA PRO A 12 -6.68 33.19 -14.49
C PRO A 12 -7.86 32.61 -13.68
N PRO A 13 -7.60 31.89 -12.58
CA PRO A 13 -8.63 31.28 -11.73
C PRO A 13 -9.30 32.29 -10.78
N MET A 14 -10.57 32.07 -10.45
CA MET A 14 -11.31 32.82 -9.42
C MET A 14 -11.24 32.13 -8.05
N ILE A 15 -11.16 32.93 -6.98
CA ILE A 15 -11.24 32.47 -5.58
C ILE A 15 -12.59 32.91 -4.98
N PRO A 16 -13.45 31.98 -4.52
CA PRO A 16 -14.60 32.32 -3.69
C PRO A 16 -14.23 32.33 -2.19
N ARG A 17 -14.57 33.43 -1.49
CA ARG A 17 -14.55 33.48 -0.02
C ARG A 17 -15.84 32.86 0.54
N GLY A 18 -15.71 31.96 1.52
CA GLY A 18 -16.75 31.64 2.51
C GLY A 18 -16.13 31.76 3.91
N ALA A 19 -16.53 32.71 4.76
CA ALA A 19 -17.78 32.74 5.52
C ALA A 19 -17.67 31.94 6.85
N PHE A 20 -17.09 32.58 7.87
CA PHE A 20 -17.21 32.16 9.26
C PHE A 20 -18.63 32.44 9.78
N SER A 21 -19.24 31.45 10.45
CA SER A 21 -20.13 31.69 11.60
C SER A 21 -20.21 30.42 12.46
N ALA A 22 -20.64 30.54 13.71
CA ALA A 22 -20.42 29.52 14.74
C ALA A 22 -21.69 29.05 15.45
N GLN A 23 -21.68 27.78 15.86
CA GLN A 23 -22.29 27.23 17.09
C GLN A 23 -21.68 25.82 17.31
N MET A 24 -20.95 25.59 18.41
CA MET A 24 -21.45 25.28 19.76
C MET A 24 -22.05 23.87 19.88
N LEU A 25 -21.30 22.96 20.49
CA LEU A 25 -21.73 22.27 21.73
C LEU A 25 -20.55 21.61 22.47
N ARG A 26 -20.76 21.35 23.77
CA ARG A 26 -19.83 20.79 24.76
C ARG A 26 -20.15 19.29 24.97
N PRO A 27 -19.31 18.44 25.63
CA PRO A 27 -19.07 18.55 27.08
C PRO A 27 -17.59 18.17 27.47
N PRO A 28 -17.21 17.64 28.66
CA PRO A 28 -16.24 18.39 29.50
C PRO A 28 -15.00 17.61 30.01
N ARG A 29 -14.09 18.35 30.66
CA ARG A 29 -13.06 17.83 31.61
C ARG A 29 -13.74 17.41 32.95
N SER A 30 -13.11 16.78 33.96
CA SER A 30 -11.70 16.77 34.41
C SER A 30 -11.43 15.51 35.29
N VAL A 31 -10.21 14.94 35.37
CA VAL A 31 -9.12 15.16 36.39
C VAL A 31 -9.52 14.74 37.81
N PRO A 32 -8.68 14.06 38.66
CA PRO A 32 -7.21 13.86 38.63
C PRO A 32 -6.81 12.34 38.62
N GLU A 33 -5.71 11.91 39.27
CA GLU A 33 -4.28 11.87 38.86
C GLU A 33 -3.44 11.19 39.98
N GLN A 34 -2.10 11.33 40.03
CA GLN A 34 -1.12 10.73 40.99
C GLN A 34 -0.88 9.19 40.89
N GLU A 35 0.35 8.64 41.08
CA GLU A 35 1.72 9.19 41.02
C GLU A 35 2.79 8.05 40.94
N ASN A 36 4.03 8.39 40.56
CA ASN A 36 5.33 7.75 40.89
C ASN A 36 5.73 6.32 40.42
N LEU A 37 6.91 6.27 39.75
CA LEU A 37 8.13 5.45 40.06
C LEU A 37 8.03 3.89 40.08
N SER A 38 9.04 3.08 39.70
CA SER A 38 10.44 3.31 39.23
C SER A 38 11.11 2.01 38.73
N PHE A 39 12.14 2.14 37.86
CA PHE A 39 13.33 1.27 37.68
C PHE A 39 13.21 -0.27 37.40
N VAL A 40 13.69 -0.70 36.21
CA VAL A 40 14.92 -1.52 35.97
C VAL A 40 15.22 -2.65 37.00
N THR A 41 15.41 -3.95 36.67
CA THR A 41 16.63 -4.53 36.01
C THR A 41 16.54 -6.06 35.67
N THR A 42 17.16 -6.50 34.55
CA THR A 42 17.88 -7.80 34.28
C THR A 42 17.29 -9.23 34.27
N ARG A 43 17.96 -10.06 33.44
CA ARG A 43 18.10 -11.55 33.36
C ARG A 43 16.91 -12.36 32.79
N ARG A 44 17.03 -13.45 31.99
CA ARG A 44 18.09 -14.26 31.30
C ARG A 44 17.96 -15.76 31.65
N GLY A 45 17.38 -16.51 30.70
CA GLY A 45 17.19 -17.97 30.61
C GLY A 45 16.24 -18.21 29.41
N SER A 46 16.44 -19.10 28.43
CA SER A 46 16.80 -20.54 28.46
C SER A 46 15.65 -21.39 29.03
N SER A 47 15.14 -22.43 28.35
CA SER A 47 15.61 -23.18 27.16
C SER A 47 14.48 -23.58 26.18
N GLU A 48 14.82 -24.36 25.14
CA GLU A 48 13.92 -25.05 24.21
C GLU A 48 13.41 -26.41 24.79
N GLU A 49 12.89 -27.30 23.94
CA GLU A 49 12.28 -28.65 24.19
C GLU A 49 10.78 -28.66 24.60
N GLU A 50 9.90 -29.57 24.12
CA GLU A 50 9.91 -30.36 22.87
C GLU A 50 8.47 -30.82 22.46
N ASN A 51 8.34 -31.64 21.41
CA ASN A 51 7.08 -32.03 20.73
C ASN A 51 6.23 -33.09 21.47
N GLN A 52 4.89 -33.07 21.29
CA GLN A 52 4.07 -34.27 20.94
C GLN A 52 2.58 -33.96 20.60
N GLU A 53 1.79 -35.00 20.29
CA GLU A 53 0.70 -34.96 19.30
C GLU A 53 -0.78 -35.12 19.81
N LEU A 54 -1.70 -34.58 18.99
CA LEU A 54 -3.04 -35.09 18.62
C LEU A 54 -4.16 -35.42 19.67
N SER A 55 -5.24 -34.63 19.59
CA SER A 55 -6.68 -35.02 19.72
C SER A 55 -7.25 -35.43 21.11
N PRO A 56 -8.60 -35.56 21.29
CA PRO A 56 -9.77 -34.89 20.65
C PRO A 56 -10.71 -34.21 21.69
N PRO A 57 -11.79 -33.49 21.28
CA PRO A 57 -12.78 -32.88 22.20
C PRO A 57 -13.75 -33.88 22.89
N PRO A 58 -14.39 -33.49 24.02
CA PRO A 58 -15.14 -34.41 24.90
C PRO A 58 -16.59 -34.75 24.43
N PRO A 59 -17.17 -35.87 24.90
CA PRO A 59 -18.48 -36.39 24.46
C PRO A 59 -19.70 -35.87 25.26
N PRO A 60 -20.92 -35.97 24.70
CA PRO A 60 -22.18 -35.62 25.39
C PRO A 60 -22.67 -36.74 26.33
N PRO A 61 -23.46 -36.39 27.39
CA PRO A 61 -24.00 -37.37 28.35
C PRO A 61 -25.14 -38.22 27.77
N ARG A 62 -25.24 -39.48 28.22
CA ARG A 62 -26.33 -40.42 27.91
C ARG A 62 -27.30 -40.63 29.09
N PRO A 63 -28.55 -41.06 28.84
CA PRO A 63 -29.59 -41.14 29.86
C PRO A 63 -29.52 -42.42 30.71
N TYR A 64 -30.09 -42.37 31.91
CA TYR A 64 -30.33 -43.52 32.77
C TYR A 64 -31.83 -43.82 32.90
N GLN A 65 -32.20 -45.07 32.62
CA GLN A 65 -33.41 -45.70 33.16
C GLN A 65 -32.97 -46.79 34.14
N SER A 66 -33.64 -46.92 35.30
CA SER A 66 -34.23 -48.20 35.79
C SER A 66 -34.77 -48.12 37.22
N THR A 67 -35.91 -48.77 37.42
CA THR A 67 -36.50 -49.24 38.69
C THR A 67 -35.76 -50.50 39.22
N PRO A 68 -36.15 -51.25 40.31
CA PRO A 68 -37.39 -51.23 41.14
C PRO A 68 -37.22 -51.52 42.66
N ARG A 69 -38.34 -51.77 43.39
CA ARG A 69 -38.67 -53.08 44.08
C ARG A 69 -39.21 -53.03 45.55
N ILE A 70 -40.55 -53.21 45.70
CA ILE A 70 -41.29 -54.08 46.67
C ILE A 70 -41.45 -53.72 48.19
N HIS A 71 -42.73 -53.47 48.58
CA HIS A 71 -43.54 -53.91 49.77
C HIS A 71 -43.02 -53.86 51.25
N PRO A 72 -43.86 -54.07 52.32
CA PRO A 72 -45.34 -54.17 52.43
C PRO A 72 -46.05 -53.30 53.52
N LEU A 73 -47.39 -53.26 53.40
CA LEU A 73 -48.50 -53.07 54.38
C LEU A 73 -48.24 -52.92 55.91
N THR A 74 -49.03 -52.02 56.54
CA THR A 74 -49.74 -52.22 57.83
C THR A 74 -51.02 -51.33 57.84
N VAL A 75 -52.02 -51.60 58.70
CA VAL A 75 -53.43 -51.18 58.50
C VAL A 75 -54.12 -50.67 59.81
N LYS A 76 -55.15 -49.81 59.65
CA LYS A 76 -56.27 -49.48 60.60
C LYS A 76 -56.03 -48.36 61.66
N PRO A 77 -57.08 -47.79 62.29
CA PRO A 77 -57.38 -46.36 62.06
C PRO A 77 -57.80 -45.52 63.29
N THR A 78 -57.92 -44.19 63.12
CA THR A 78 -58.74 -43.34 64.01
C THR A 78 -59.37 -42.18 63.24
N VAL A 79 -60.60 -41.80 63.63
CA VAL A 79 -61.28 -40.54 63.28
C VAL A 79 -61.67 -39.88 64.60
N PRO A 80 -61.30 -38.62 64.84
CA PRO A 80 -62.36 -37.62 64.96
C PRO A 80 -62.09 -36.27 64.26
N THR A 81 -63.14 -35.47 64.30
CA THR A 81 -63.42 -34.20 63.60
C THR A 81 -62.74 -32.97 64.26
N PRO A 82 -62.98 -31.70 63.88
CA PRO A 82 -61.89 -30.82 63.50
C PRO A 82 -61.63 -29.65 64.47
N GLN A 83 -60.44 -29.06 64.40
CA GLN A 83 -60.21 -27.70 64.89
C GLN A 83 -59.40 -26.87 63.90
N ASN A 84 -59.83 -25.62 63.70
CA ASN A 84 -58.96 -24.55 63.28
C ASN A 84 -57.87 -24.37 64.34
N GLU A 85 -56.62 -24.17 63.94
CA GLU A 85 -56.04 -22.84 64.15
C GLU A 85 -54.87 -22.52 63.22
N LYS A 86 -54.58 -21.23 63.13
CA LYS A 86 -53.49 -20.67 62.31
C LYS A 86 -52.18 -20.79 63.09
N GLN A 87 -51.09 -21.15 62.43
CA GLN A 87 -49.81 -20.56 62.80
C GLN A 87 -48.91 -20.30 61.58
N LEU A 88 -48.13 -19.24 61.69
CA LEU A 88 -47.32 -18.68 60.61
C LEU A 88 -46.09 -19.54 60.35
N LYS A 89 -45.83 -19.84 59.07
CA LYS A 89 -44.48 -19.78 58.51
C LYS A 89 -44.50 -18.99 57.20
N SER A 90 -44.01 -17.76 57.27
CA SER A 90 -43.42 -17.03 56.13
C SER A 90 -42.32 -17.89 55.49
N PRO A 91 -42.08 -17.81 54.16
CA PRO A 91 -41.56 -16.57 53.56
C PRO A 91 -42.02 -16.27 52.11
N SER A 92 -41.37 -15.25 51.54
CA SER A 92 -41.36 -14.82 50.13
C SER A 92 -42.57 -14.04 49.60
N ASN A 93 -42.27 -13.03 48.79
CA ASN A 93 -43.22 -12.34 47.91
C ASN A 93 -43.59 -13.26 46.74
N ALA A 94 -44.37 -14.31 47.00
CA ALA A 94 -45.03 -15.07 45.95
C ALA A 94 -46.08 -14.16 45.28
N HIS A 95 -46.06 -14.07 43.95
CA HIS A 95 -46.99 -13.23 43.21
C HIS A 95 -48.42 -13.76 43.43
N PRO A 96 -49.48 -12.93 43.42
CA PRO A 96 -50.86 -13.43 43.53
C PRO A 96 -51.17 -14.50 42.46
N ILE A 97 -50.51 -14.42 41.29
CA ILE A 97 -50.55 -15.43 40.22
C ILE A 97 -49.96 -16.78 40.66
N ASP A 98 -48.87 -16.81 41.45
CA ASP A 98 -48.28 -18.06 41.95
C ASP A 98 -49.20 -18.77 42.96
N ILE A 99 -49.89 -17.97 43.80
CA ILE A 99 -50.88 -18.47 44.76
C ILE A 99 -52.10 -19.03 44.01
N LEU A 100 -52.56 -18.33 42.96
CA LEU A 100 -53.63 -18.81 42.06
C LEU A 100 -53.22 -20.08 41.32
N THR A 101 -51.99 -20.15 40.81
CA THR A 101 -51.43 -21.31 40.09
C THR A 101 -51.29 -22.53 41.01
N LYS A 102 -50.85 -22.33 42.26
CA LYS A 102 -50.84 -23.39 43.28
C LYS A 102 -52.26 -23.86 43.61
N LYS A 103 -53.23 -22.95 43.74
CA LYS A 103 -54.65 -23.31 43.94
C LYS A 103 -55.24 -24.07 42.75
N LEU A 104 -54.97 -23.67 41.50
CA LEU A 104 -55.40 -24.41 40.32
C LEU A 104 -54.79 -25.82 40.27
N ARG A 105 -53.49 -25.98 40.58
CA ARG A 105 -52.85 -27.30 40.65
C ARG A 105 -53.42 -28.18 41.77
N GLN A 106 -53.75 -27.58 42.92
CA GLN A 106 -54.42 -28.26 44.03
C GLN A 106 -55.82 -28.76 43.61
N GLN A 107 -56.64 -27.87 43.03
CA GLN A 107 -57.97 -28.20 42.52
C GLN A 107 -57.92 -29.24 41.40
N ALA A 108 -56.95 -29.18 40.49
CA ALA A 108 -56.77 -30.18 39.44
C ALA A 108 -56.44 -31.57 40.02
N MET A 109 -55.54 -31.67 41.01
CA MET A 109 -55.26 -32.94 41.70
C MET A 109 -56.47 -33.48 42.48
N GLU A 110 -57.28 -32.60 43.06
CA GLU A 110 -58.52 -33.01 43.74
C GLU A 110 -59.58 -33.50 42.74
N LEU A 111 -59.69 -32.83 41.57
CA LEU A 111 -60.54 -33.27 40.46
C LEU A 111 -60.11 -34.66 39.94
N THR A 112 -58.80 -34.88 39.74
CA THR A 112 -58.26 -36.20 39.33
C THR A 112 -58.66 -37.29 40.33
N LYS A 113 -58.50 -37.04 41.63
CA LYS A 113 -58.90 -37.99 42.69
C LYS A 113 -60.41 -38.22 42.78
N VAL A 114 -61.23 -37.29 42.31
CA VAL A 114 -62.69 -37.49 42.17
C VAL A 114 -63.00 -38.36 40.95
N TYR A 115 -62.31 -38.16 39.82
CA TYR A 115 -62.45 -39.03 38.65
C TYR A 115 -61.97 -40.47 38.90
N GLU A 116 -60.84 -40.68 39.57
CA GLU A 116 -60.38 -42.02 40.00
C GLU A 116 -61.42 -42.73 40.90
N LYS A 117 -62.10 -41.99 41.78
CA LYS A 117 -63.20 -42.51 42.62
C LYS A 117 -64.46 -42.84 41.81
N LEU A 118 -64.81 -42.01 40.83
CA LEU A 118 -65.93 -42.28 39.93
C LEU A 118 -65.68 -43.49 39.04
N GLU A 119 -64.46 -43.67 38.54
CA GLU A 119 -64.09 -44.82 37.70
C GLU A 119 -64.05 -46.12 38.51
N THR A 120 -63.52 -46.10 39.74
CA THR A 120 -63.58 -47.26 40.64
C THR A 120 -65.00 -47.59 41.11
N GLN A 121 -65.87 -46.60 41.33
CA GLN A 121 -67.30 -46.83 41.57
C GLN A 121 -68.02 -47.43 40.34
N LYS A 122 -67.73 -46.92 39.14
CA LYS A 122 -68.27 -47.46 37.89
C LYS A 122 -67.89 -48.94 37.71
N LEU A 123 -66.64 -49.29 37.98
CA LEU A 123 -66.15 -50.67 37.92
C LEU A 123 -66.88 -51.59 38.92
N GLN A 124 -67.22 -51.10 40.11
CA GLN A 124 -68.07 -51.82 41.08
C GLN A 124 -69.51 -51.99 40.57
N ILE A 125 -70.10 -50.96 39.97
CA ILE A 125 -71.46 -51.01 39.41
C ILE A 125 -71.55 -52.04 38.28
N ASP A 126 -70.58 -52.06 37.35
CA ASP A 126 -70.54 -53.05 36.27
C ASP A 126 -70.29 -54.47 36.83
N THR A 127 -69.51 -54.62 37.91
CA THR A 127 -69.34 -55.90 38.62
C THR A 127 -70.67 -56.40 39.24
N HIS A 128 -71.43 -55.52 39.92
CA HIS A 128 -72.74 -55.87 40.47
C HIS A 128 -73.77 -56.20 39.38
N LYS A 129 -73.73 -55.47 38.26
CA LYS A 129 -74.58 -55.71 37.08
C LYS A 129 -74.32 -57.09 36.46
N GLN A 130 -73.05 -57.51 36.37
CA GLN A 130 -72.68 -58.86 35.95
C GLN A 130 -73.23 -59.93 36.91
N GLN A 131 -73.05 -59.74 38.23
CA GLN A 131 -73.58 -60.67 39.25
C GLN A 131 -75.09 -60.84 39.16
N LEU A 132 -75.85 -59.74 38.99
CA LEU A 132 -77.31 -59.79 38.78
C LEU A 132 -77.70 -60.54 37.50
N GLN A 133 -76.93 -60.37 36.40
CA GLN A 133 -77.18 -61.09 35.15
C GLN A 133 -76.95 -62.60 35.30
N ASP A 134 -75.94 -63.01 36.07
CA ASP A 134 -75.66 -64.44 36.31
C ASP A 134 -76.60 -65.07 37.35
N GLN A 135 -77.06 -64.32 38.36
CA GLN A 135 -78.18 -64.74 39.22
C GLN A 135 -79.47 -64.95 38.41
N LYS A 136 -79.79 -64.06 37.45
CA LYS A 136 -80.93 -64.22 36.54
C LYS A 136 -80.82 -65.52 35.72
N LYS A 137 -79.64 -65.85 35.18
CA LYS A 137 -79.40 -67.13 34.48
C LYS A 137 -79.59 -68.36 35.39
N GLN A 138 -79.22 -68.28 36.67
CA GLN A 138 -79.44 -69.38 37.63
C GLN A 138 -80.93 -69.59 37.96
N LEU A 139 -81.69 -68.51 38.15
CA LEU A 139 -83.15 -68.58 38.34
C LEU A 139 -83.86 -69.13 37.10
N GLU A 140 -83.42 -68.75 35.90
CA GLU A 140 -83.99 -69.26 34.66
C GLU A 140 -83.69 -70.75 34.43
N LYS A 141 -82.49 -71.22 34.81
CA LYS A 141 -82.18 -72.66 34.86
C LYS A 141 -83.10 -73.42 35.83
N ARG A 142 -83.37 -72.88 37.02
CA ARG A 142 -84.28 -73.52 38.00
C ARG A 142 -85.74 -73.58 37.51
N ARG A 143 -86.21 -72.62 36.72
CA ARG A 143 -87.55 -72.67 36.10
C ARG A 143 -87.67 -73.67 34.94
N LYS A 144 -86.54 -74.12 34.37
CA LYS A 144 -86.49 -75.10 33.26
C LYS A 144 -86.24 -76.54 33.74
N SER A 145 -86.39 -76.81 35.04
CA SER A 145 -86.10 -78.12 35.66
C SER A 145 -87.18 -78.62 36.64
N SER A 146 -88.43 -78.16 36.52
CA SER A 146 -89.52 -78.59 37.40
C SER A 146 -90.89 -78.62 36.69
N ASP A 147 -90.94 -79.10 35.45
CA ASP A 147 -92.19 -79.29 34.71
C ASP A 147 -92.15 -80.62 33.92
N GLY A 148 -93.29 -81.32 33.87
CA GLY A 148 -93.49 -82.55 33.08
C GLY A 148 -93.33 -83.91 33.76
N SER A 149 -94.34 -84.38 34.52
CA SER A 149 -94.62 -85.83 34.70
C SER A 149 -96.09 -86.18 35.08
N LEU A 150 -97.01 -85.80 34.19
CA LEU A 150 -98.30 -86.42 33.83
C LEU A 150 -99.00 -87.52 34.71
N LYS A 151 -100.34 -87.34 34.81
CA LYS A 151 -101.48 -88.31 34.84
C LYS A 151 -102.27 -88.55 36.15
N THR A 152 -103.58 -88.76 35.95
CA THR A 152 -104.69 -88.89 36.92
C THR A 152 -105.21 -90.34 37.00
N PRO A 153 -106.13 -90.67 37.93
CA PRO A 153 -107.53 -90.88 37.50
C PRO A 153 -108.61 -90.40 38.51
N VAL A 154 -109.88 -90.75 38.27
CA VAL A 154 -111.10 -90.20 38.90
C VAL A 154 -111.89 -91.26 39.69
N ASN A 155 -112.44 -90.91 40.87
CA ASN A 155 -113.74 -91.40 41.38
C ASN A 155 -114.11 -90.86 42.78
N SER A 156 -115.23 -90.12 42.94
CA SER A 156 -115.99 -90.02 44.22
C SER A 156 -117.36 -89.29 44.16
N ARG A 157 -118.09 -89.29 43.01
CA ARG A 157 -119.31 -88.46 42.85
C ARG A 157 -120.66 -89.18 43.04
N LEU A 158 -120.69 -90.52 43.19
CA LEU A 158 -121.94 -91.29 43.13
C LEU A 158 -122.59 -91.66 44.49
N VAL A 159 -121.83 -91.69 45.57
CA VAL A 159 -122.29 -92.28 46.85
C VAL A 159 -123.27 -91.38 47.63
N ALA A 160 -123.17 -90.05 47.49
CA ALA A 160 -123.89 -89.10 48.34
C ALA A 160 -125.39 -88.94 48.05
N VAL A 161 -125.86 -89.33 46.87
CA VAL A 161 -127.24 -89.03 46.41
C VAL A 161 -128.24 -90.13 46.81
N GLU A 162 -127.81 -91.40 46.85
CA GLU A 162 -128.74 -92.52 47.04
C GLU A 162 -129.24 -92.66 48.49
N GLN A 163 -128.48 -92.13 49.46
CA GLN A 163 -128.83 -92.17 50.88
C GLN A 163 -129.99 -91.22 51.24
N GLN A 164 -130.16 -90.12 50.49
CA GLN A 164 -131.19 -89.10 50.76
C GLN A 164 -132.61 -89.56 50.38
N LYS A 165 -132.75 -90.58 49.51
CA LYS A 165 -134.05 -90.96 48.92
C LYS A 165 -134.87 -91.97 49.75
N ARG A 166 -134.27 -92.63 50.76
CA ARG A 166 -134.97 -93.69 51.56
C ARG A 166 -135.70 -93.20 52.80
N ALA A 167 -135.44 -91.99 53.31
CA ALA A 167 -135.99 -91.52 54.58
C ALA A 167 -137.40 -90.90 54.49
N ALA A 168 -137.79 -90.36 53.33
CA ALA A 168 -139.00 -89.54 53.20
C ALA A 168 -140.31 -90.33 52.95
N GLN A 169 -140.26 -91.67 52.93
CA GLN A 169 -141.40 -92.52 52.54
C GLN A 169 -142.03 -93.30 53.72
N MET A 170 -142.11 -92.66 54.90
CA MET A 170 -142.78 -93.22 56.09
C MET A 170 -143.86 -92.28 56.64
N MET A 171 -144.98 -92.21 55.91
CA MET A 171 -146.36 -92.29 56.44
C MET A 171 -146.55 -91.66 57.85
N LEU A 172 -146.94 -90.40 58.02
CA LEU A 172 -148.26 -89.85 57.61
C LEU A 172 -149.40 -90.87 57.77
N GLY A 173 -150.19 -90.71 58.83
CA GLY A 173 -151.42 -91.47 59.09
C GLY A 173 -152.48 -90.57 59.73
N THR A 174 -153.73 -90.68 59.28
CA THR A 174 -154.86 -89.81 59.68
C THR A 174 -156.10 -90.64 60.04
N PRO A 175 -156.83 -90.24 61.08
CA PRO A 175 -158.28 -90.46 61.14
C PRO A 175 -159.05 -89.21 61.64
N SER A 176 -160.38 -89.13 61.62
CA SER A 176 -161.42 -89.67 60.70
C SER A 176 -162.81 -89.25 61.22
N THR A 177 -163.68 -88.68 60.37
CA THR A 177 -165.17 -88.67 60.46
C THR A 177 -165.72 -87.79 59.30
N GLY A 178 -166.99 -87.88 58.87
CA GLY A 178 -168.06 -88.81 59.25
C GLY A 178 -169.42 -88.40 58.66
N ALA A 179 -169.59 -88.44 57.32
CA ALA A 179 -170.83 -88.02 56.65
C ALA A 179 -171.13 -88.86 55.39
N SER A 180 -172.42 -89.00 55.05
CA SER A 180 -172.94 -89.99 54.09
C SER A 180 -172.53 -89.77 52.62
N LEU A 181 -172.40 -90.88 51.88
CA LEU A 181 -171.87 -90.92 50.51
C LEU A 181 -172.70 -90.14 49.48
N GLY A 182 -174.00 -89.97 49.71
CA GLY A 182 -174.89 -89.25 48.78
C GLY A 182 -174.50 -87.78 48.63
N GLN A 183 -174.45 -87.04 49.74
CA GLN A 183 -174.04 -85.63 49.76
C GLN A 183 -172.60 -85.46 49.25
N LYS A 184 -171.69 -86.37 49.61
CA LYS A 184 -170.30 -86.34 49.11
C LYS A 184 -170.20 -86.49 47.59
N ARG A 185 -171.12 -87.19 46.92
CA ARG A 185 -171.16 -87.23 45.45
C ARG A 185 -171.60 -85.90 44.86
N GLU A 186 -172.69 -85.30 45.34
CA GLU A 186 -173.15 -84.01 44.81
C GLU A 186 -172.16 -82.87 45.08
N GLU A 187 -171.53 -82.84 46.26
CA GLU A 187 -170.54 -81.81 46.59
C GLU A 187 -169.27 -81.96 45.73
N LEU A 188 -168.80 -83.20 45.50
CA LEU A 188 -167.67 -83.47 44.63
C LEU A 188 -167.98 -83.07 43.18
N ASP A 189 -169.15 -83.44 42.66
CA ASP A 189 -169.56 -83.14 41.29
C ASP A 189 -169.73 -81.62 41.07
N ARG A 190 -170.19 -80.89 42.12
CA ARG A 190 -170.26 -79.42 42.13
C ARG A 190 -168.87 -78.78 42.14
N LYS A 191 -167.97 -79.23 43.03
CA LYS A 191 -166.58 -78.72 43.13
C LYS A 191 -165.73 -79.03 41.90
N VAL A 192 -165.92 -80.18 41.24
CA VAL A 192 -165.28 -80.50 39.95
C VAL A 192 -165.73 -79.50 38.87
N LYS A 193 -167.03 -79.21 38.77
CA LYS A 193 -167.57 -78.21 37.81
C LYS A 193 -167.13 -76.78 38.13
N GLU A 194 -166.84 -76.47 39.37
CA GLU A 194 -166.32 -75.18 39.83
C GLU A 194 -164.84 -75.00 39.43
N ALA A 195 -163.99 -75.97 39.81
CA ALA A 195 -162.58 -76.02 39.42
C ALA A 195 -162.39 -76.06 37.88
N GLU A 196 -163.30 -76.69 37.13
CA GLU A 196 -163.28 -76.63 35.66
C GLU A 196 -163.55 -75.23 35.10
N LYS A 197 -164.44 -74.44 35.71
CA LYS A 197 -164.71 -73.05 35.29
C LYS A 197 -163.51 -72.16 35.61
N GLU A 198 -162.96 -72.32 36.81
CA GLU A 198 -161.79 -71.58 37.28
C GLU A 198 -160.56 -71.86 36.40
N LYS A 199 -160.25 -73.13 36.15
CA LYS A 199 -159.19 -73.54 35.21
C LYS A 199 -159.38 -72.91 33.81
N LYS A 200 -160.62 -72.80 33.32
CA LYS A 200 -160.94 -72.16 32.04
C LYS A 200 -160.71 -70.64 32.06
N LYS A 201 -160.90 -69.93 33.19
CA LYS A 201 -160.52 -68.51 33.33
C LYS A 201 -159.00 -68.33 33.16
N TYR A 202 -158.21 -69.00 34.01
CA TYR A 202 -156.75 -68.87 34.01
C TYR A 202 -156.13 -69.30 32.68
N GLN A 203 -156.65 -70.38 32.06
CA GLN A 203 -156.19 -70.84 30.75
C GLN A 203 -156.57 -69.89 29.60
N LEU A 204 -157.55 -69.01 29.76
CA LEU A 204 -157.86 -67.95 28.79
C LEU A 204 -156.91 -66.75 28.95
N ALA A 205 -156.67 -66.31 30.20
CA ALA A 205 -155.78 -65.19 30.50
C ALA A 205 -154.32 -65.50 30.12
N ALA A 206 -153.83 -66.69 30.47
CA ALA A 206 -152.48 -67.13 30.10
C ALA A 206 -152.23 -67.06 28.58
N LYS A 207 -153.23 -67.41 27.75
CA LYS A 207 -153.14 -67.31 26.28
C LYS A 207 -153.08 -65.87 25.75
N ARG A 208 -153.60 -64.88 26.48
CA ARG A 208 -153.48 -63.47 26.11
C ARG A 208 -152.07 -62.96 26.37
N ILE A 209 -151.52 -63.29 27.55
CA ILE A 209 -150.12 -62.98 27.90
C ILE A 209 -149.16 -63.67 26.94
N GLU A 210 -149.38 -64.95 26.61
CA GLU A 210 -148.59 -65.71 25.63
C GLU A 210 -148.61 -65.03 24.24
N LYS A 211 -149.78 -64.58 23.76
CA LYS A 211 -149.89 -63.82 22.50
C LYS A 211 -149.15 -62.47 22.57
N ALA A 212 -149.27 -61.74 23.67
CA ALA A 212 -148.61 -60.44 23.83
C ALA A 212 -147.07 -60.58 23.94
N LEU A 213 -146.57 -61.65 24.57
CA LEU A 213 -145.15 -61.99 24.60
C LEU A 213 -144.60 -62.35 23.22
N VAL A 214 -145.38 -63.06 22.39
CA VAL A 214 -145.00 -63.33 20.99
C VAL A 214 -144.96 -62.03 20.17
N GLU A 215 -145.91 -61.11 20.35
CA GLU A 215 -145.84 -59.78 19.73
C GLU A 215 -144.57 -59.00 20.13
N LEU A 216 -144.23 -58.98 21.43
CA LEU A 216 -142.98 -58.38 21.91
C LEU A 216 -141.74 -59.01 21.26
N GLN A 217 -141.68 -60.34 21.22
CA GLN A 217 -140.54 -61.09 20.69
C GLN A 217 -140.32 -60.83 19.19
N VAL A 218 -141.38 -60.60 18.42
CA VAL A 218 -141.27 -60.17 17.01
C VAL A 218 -140.59 -58.80 16.92
N PHE A 219 -141.05 -57.79 17.67
CA PHE A 219 -140.43 -56.45 17.64
C PHE A 219 -138.96 -56.47 18.08
N GLN A 220 -138.60 -57.30 19.06
CA GLN A 220 -137.20 -57.46 19.50
C GLN A 220 -136.32 -58.16 18.47
N ASN A 221 -136.84 -59.18 17.77
CA ASN A 221 -136.11 -59.85 16.70
C ASN A 221 -135.91 -58.93 15.47
N ASP A 222 -136.92 -58.14 15.08
CA ASP A 222 -136.79 -57.16 14.01
C ASP A 222 -135.75 -56.08 14.33
N ARG A 223 -135.72 -55.62 15.59
CA ARG A 223 -134.72 -54.68 16.09
C ARG A 223 -133.32 -55.28 16.06
N MET A 224 -133.13 -56.54 16.48
CA MET A 224 -131.85 -57.25 16.37
C MET A 224 -131.38 -57.39 14.91
N ASN A 225 -132.27 -57.77 13.98
CA ASN A 225 -131.92 -57.97 12.58
C ASN A 225 -131.40 -56.69 11.89
N LYS A 226 -131.81 -55.50 12.36
CA LYS A 226 -131.29 -54.21 11.87
C LYS A 226 -129.86 -53.88 12.32
N PHE A 227 -129.28 -54.60 13.30
CA PHE A 227 -127.91 -54.35 13.79
C PHE A 227 -126.80 -55.11 13.04
N ILE A 228 -127.12 -55.87 11.99
CA ILE A 228 -126.11 -56.53 11.14
C ILE A 228 -125.76 -55.59 9.97
N PRO A 229 -124.55 -54.98 9.93
CA PRO A 229 -124.22 -54.02 8.88
C PRO A 229 -124.03 -54.72 7.53
N THR A 230 -124.83 -54.35 6.54
CA THR A 230 -124.56 -54.64 5.12
C THR A 230 -124.15 -53.32 4.47
N GLU A 231 -123.00 -53.29 3.80
CA GLU A 231 -122.43 -52.05 3.25
C GLU A 231 -123.27 -51.53 2.06
N GLY A 232 -124.04 -50.46 2.27
CA GLY A 232 -124.69 -49.73 1.17
C GLY A 232 -125.97 -48.97 1.52
N ILE A 233 -125.81 -47.67 1.85
CA ILE A 233 -126.79 -46.57 1.63
C ILE A 233 -128.22 -46.78 2.16
N SER A 234 -128.60 -46.07 3.23
CA SER A 234 -129.76 -45.14 3.22
C SER A 234 -129.96 -44.46 4.58
N ASN A 235 -130.40 -43.20 4.55
CA ASN A 235 -131.03 -42.52 5.69
C ASN A 235 -132.20 -43.37 6.23
N ARG A 236 -132.28 -43.60 7.55
CA ARG A 236 -133.48 -44.22 8.15
C ARG A 236 -133.65 -44.05 9.69
N GLU A 237 -133.24 -42.91 10.24
CA GLU A 237 -133.31 -42.66 11.71
C GLU A 237 -134.76 -42.68 12.24
N GLU A 238 -135.73 -42.11 11.51
CA GLU A 238 -137.16 -42.07 11.90
C GLU A 238 -137.83 -43.46 12.04
N ASP A 239 -137.30 -44.49 11.39
CA ASP A 239 -137.85 -45.87 11.42
C ASP A 239 -137.34 -46.68 12.63
N GLY A 240 -136.38 -46.14 13.39
CA GLY A 240 -135.93 -46.72 14.66
C GLY A 240 -136.91 -46.42 15.78
N ASP A 241 -137.19 -45.14 16.02
CA ASP A 241 -138.01 -44.68 17.15
C ASP A 241 -139.45 -45.21 17.10
N LEU A 242 -140.06 -45.25 15.89
CA LEU A 242 -141.40 -45.82 15.73
C LEU A 242 -141.43 -47.33 16.06
N GLN A 243 -140.33 -48.05 15.84
CA GLN A 243 -140.24 -49.47 16.17
C GLN A 243 -139.98 -49.69 17.67
N VAL A 244 -139.16 -48.84 18.31
CA VAL A 244 -138.98 -48.83 19.78
C VAL A 244 -140.29 -48.49 20.51
N LEU A 245 -141.07 -47.53 20.01
CA LEU A 245 -142.40 -47.21 20.55
C LEU A 245 -143.39 -48.37 20.42
N ASN A 246 -143.28 -49.19 19.37
CA ASN A 246 -144.10 -50.40 19.21
C ASN A 246 -143.63 -51.54 20.13
N GLU A 247 -142.32 -51.73 20.31
CA GLU A 247 -141.75 -52.65 21.31
C GLU A 247 -142.25 -52.29 22.72
N GLN A 248 -142.13 -51.01 23.12
CA GLN A 248 -142.63 -50.50 24.39
C GLN A 248 -144.14 -50.68 24.56
N ARG A 249 -144.93 -50.44 23.50
CA ARG A 249 -146.39 -50.62 23.55
C ARG A 249 -146.80 -52.10 23.66
N ALA A 250 -146.03 -53.02 23.08
CA ALA A 250 -146.22 -54.46 23.31
C ALA A 250 -145.85 -54.86 24.75
N TYR A 251 -144.76 -54.32 25.28
CA TYR A 251 -144.33 -54.54 26.67
C TYR A 251 -145.37 -54.07 27.69
N ILE A 252 -145.94 -52.88 27.49
CA ILE A 252 -147.03 -52.36 28.33
C ILE A 252 -148.24 -53.32 28.32
N ARG A 253 -148.67 -53.83 27.14
CA ARG A 253 -149.78 -54.81 27.07
C ARG A 253 -149.49 -56.14 27.78
N VAL A 254 -148.23 -56.60 27.76
CA VAL A 254 -147.81 -57.79 28.54
C VAL A 254 -147.98 -57.53 30.04
N LEU A 255 -147.57 -56.35 30.52
CA LEU A 255 -147.74 -55.96 31.92
C LEU A 255 -149.21 -55.76 32.31
N GLU A 256 -150.03 -55.13 31.46
CA GLU A 256 -151.47 -54.93 31.69
C GLU A 256 -152.22 -56.26 31.85
N GLU A 257 -152.07 -57.21 30.91
CA GLU A 257 -152.71 -58.53 31.03
C GLU A 257 -152.10 -59.38 32.17
N ALA A 258 -150.83 -59.20 32.53
CA ALA A 258 -150.23 -59.83 33.71
C ALA A 258 -150.78 -59.28 35.03
N VAL A 259 -151.00 -57.96 35.12
CA VAL A 259 -151.68 -57.32 36.27
C VAL A 259 -153.13 -57.76 36.34
N HIS A 260 -153.87 -57.83 35.23
CA HIS A 260 -155.24 -58.36 35.21
C HIS A 260 -155.33 -59.85 35.62
N LEU A 261 -154.34 -60.66 35.24
CA LEU A 261 -154.21 -62.03 35.76
C LEU A 261 -153.97 -62.02 37.27
N LYS A 262 -153.09 -61.13 37.77
CA LYS A 262 -152.79 -61.01 39.22
C LYS A 262 -153.98 -60.52 40.05
N ALA A 263 -154.75 -59.57 39.53
CA ALA A 263 -156.02 -59.14 40.09
C ALA A 263 -157.02 -60.30 40.21
N THR A 264 -157.05 -61.15 39.16
CA THR A 264 -157.89 -62.36 39.15
C THR A 264 -157.43 -63.41 40.17
N ASP A 265 -156.11 -63.59 40.38
CA ASP A 265 -155.56 -64.50 41.41
C ASP A 265 -155.97 -64.11 42.84
N PHE A 266 -156.13 -62.81 43.12
CA PHE A 266 -156.36 -62.27 44.47
C PHE A 266 -157.82 -61.88 44.77
N GLU A 267 -158.74 -62.03 43.81
CA GLU A 267 -160.17 -61.61 43.89
C GLU A 267 -160.41 -60.11 44.20
N VAL A 268 -159.38 -59.26 44.06
CA VAL A 268 -159.47 -57.82 44.35
C VAL A 268 -160.22 -57.08 43.23
N THR A 269 -160.98 -56.03 43.58
CA THR A 269 -161.67 -55.20 42.59
C THR A 269 -161.49 -53.70 42.80
N GLY A 270 -160.74 -53.05 41.90
CA GLY A 270 -160.98 -51.67 41.47
C GLY A 270 -160.36 -50.55 42.30
N HIS A 271 -160.54 -50.52 43.63
CA HIS A 271 -160.09 -49.38 44.45
C HIS A 271 -158.83 -49.66 45.27
N GLU A 272 -158.66 -50.88 45.75
CA GLU A 272 -157.55 -51.27 46.63
C GLU A 272 -156.23 -51.40 45.85
N GLU A 273 -156.30 -51.86 44.60
CA GLU A 273 -155.17 -51.96 43.66
C GLU A 273 -154.49 -50.59 43.44
N LEU A 274 -155.31 -49.55 43.25
CA LEU A 274 -154.86 -48.19 42.99
C LEU A 274 -154.09 -47.60 44.18
N LEU A 275 -154.48 -47.92 45.42
CA LEU A 275 -153.84 -47.39 46.62
C LEU A 275 -152.44 -47.99 46.84
N VAL A 276 -152.24 -49.27 46.54
CA VAL A 276 -150.91 -49.92 46.60
C VAL A 276 -149.97 -49.31 45.56
N VAL A 277 -150.42 -49.25 44.30
CA VAL A 277 -149.62 -48.70 43.18
C VAL A 277 -149.25 -47.24 43.41
N LEU A 278 -150.17 -46.41 43.94
CA LEU A 278 -149.87 -45.01 44.28
C LEU A 278 -148.83 -44.87 45.40
N ALA A 279 -148.79 -45.79 46.37
CA ALA A 279 -147.79 -45.78 47.43
C ALA A 279 -146.39 -46.15 46.91
N GLU A 280 -146.29 -47.20 46.09
CA GLU A 280 -145.02 -47.65 45.49
C GLU A 280 -144.47 -46.62 44.50
N LEU A 281 -145.31 -46.05 43.62
CA LEU A 281 -144.92 -44.98 42.70
C LEU A 281 -144.38 -43.76 43.46
N ARG A 282 -145.03 -43.35 44.57
CA ARG A 282 -144.57 -42.22 45.37
C ARG A 282 -143.21 -42.47 46.03
N HIS A 283 -142.93 -43.69 46.48
CA HIS A 283 -141.60 -44.04 47.00
C HIS A 283 -140.55 -44.05 45.88
N THR A 284 -140.88 -44.60 44.72
CA THR A 284 -139.98 -44.67 43.55
C THR A 284 -139.60 -43.27 43.05
N ILE A 285 -140.56 -42.35 42.98
CA ILE A 285 -140.32 -40.94 42.61
C ILE A 285 -139.32 -40.30 43.58
N PHE A 286 -139.49 -40.48 44.89
CA PHE A 286 -138.59 -39.89 45.89
C PHE A 286 -137.14 -40.41 45.80
N GLU A 287 -136.95 -41.70 45.49
CA GLU A 287 -135.60 -42.24 45.24
C GLU A 287 -135.00 -41.73 43.92
N GLN A 288 -135.82 -41.56 42.87
CA GLN A 288 -135.38 -40.98 41.59
C GLN A 288 -135.00 -39.50 41.72
N GLU A 289 -135.78 -38.70 42.46
CA GLU A 289 -135.46 -37.30 42.77
C GLU A 289 -134.10 -37.19 43.48
N LYS A 290 -133.84 -38.07 44.47
CA LYS A 290 -132.57 -38.14 45.20
C LYS A 290 -131.38 -38.55 44.32
N ASP A 291 -131.55 -39.55 43.45
CA ASP A 291 -130.51 -40.01 42.51
C ASP A 291 -130.19 -38.94 41.44
N VAL A 292 -131.18 -38.18 40.99
CA VAL A 292 -130.99 -37.02 40.10
C VAL A 292 -130.24 -35.89 40.80
N GLU A 293 -130.57 -35.57 42.05
CA GLU A 293 -129.88 -34.56 42.87
C GLU A 293 -128.40 -34.94 43.07
N GLU A 294 -128.10 -36.18 43.45
CA GLU A 294 -126.72 -36.67 43.63
C GLU A 294 -125.93 -36.67 42.31
N LYS A 295 -126.55 -37.03 41.19
CA LYS A 295 -125.92 -36.97 39.85
C LYS A 295 -125.70 -35.54 39.35
N SER A 296 -126.61 -34.61 39.67
CA SER A 296 -126.47 -33.18 39.36
C SER A 296 -125.26 -32.57 40.09
N GLN A 297 -125.08 -32.90 41.36
CA GLN A 297 -123.93 -32.48 42.16
C GLN A 297 -122.62 -33.09 41.63
N LEU A 298 -122.62 -34.36 41.22
CA LEU A 298 -121.46 -35.01 40.61
C LEU A 298 -121.08 -34.39 39.25
N LEU A 299 -122.05 -34.13 38.37
CA LEU A 299 -121.84 -33.44 37.09
C LEU A 299 -121.27 -32.04 37.29
N THR A 300 -121.80 -31.28 38.25
CA THR A 300 -121.29 -29.95 38.61
C THR A 300 -119.84 -30.02 39.10
N SER A 301 -119.49 -31.04 39.89
CA SER A 301 -118.10 -31.27 40.32
C SER A 301 -117.16 -31.59 39.14
N LEU A 302 -117.58 -32.47 38.22
CA LEU A 302 -116.81 -32.83 37.03
C LEU A 302 -116.63 -31.67 36.06
N GLN A 303 -117.65 -30.83 35.86
CA GLN A 303 -117.53 -29.62 35.03
C GLN A 303 -116.50 -28.65 35.64
N ASN A 304 -116.55 -28.41 36.95
CA ASN A 304 -115.56 -27.56 37.63
C ASN A 304 -114.13 -28.11 37.53
N GLN A 305 -113.94 -29.42 37.48
CA GLN A 305 -112.63 -30.04 37.24
C GLN A 305 -112.16 -29.85 35.79
N LEU A 306 -113.05 -30.03 34.80
CA LEU A 306 -112.74 -29.80 33.39
C LEU A 306 -112.35 -28.34 33.13
N ASP A 307 -113.17 -27.40 33.62
CA ASP A 307 -112.94 -25.96 33.59
C ASP A 307 -111.60 -25.54 34.22
N GLN A 308 -111.08 -26.31 35.18
CA GLN A 308 -109.80 -26.04 35.82
C GLN A 308 -108.64 -26.63 35.01
N GLU A 309 -108.80 -27.84 34.46
CA GLU A 309 -107.76 -28.47 33.62
C GLU A 309 -107.58 -27.75 32.27
N GLU A 310 -108.63 -27.20 31.66
CA GLU A 310 -108.48 -26.34 30.47
C GLU A 310 -107.62 -25.10 30.78
N LYS A 311 -107.84 -24.46 31.94
CA LYS A 311 -107.04 -23.31 32.40
C LYS A 311 -105.59 -23.70 32.68
N ASN A 312 -105.38 -24.85 33.34
CA ASN A 312 -104.04 -25.41 33.62
C ASN A 312 -103.29 -25.72 32.31
N HIS A 313 -103.96 -26.29 31.32
CA HIS A 313 -103.39 -26.63 30.02
C HIS A 313 -103.06 -25.38 29.18
N LEU A 314 -103.93 -24.36 29.20
CA LEU A 314 -103.66 -23.06 28.55
C LEU A 314 -102.41 -22.39 29.14
N ALA A 315 -102.32 -22.26 30.47
CA ALA A 315 -101.14 -21.68 31.12
C ALA A 315 -99.86 -22.48 30.81
N THR A 316 -99.94 -23.81 30.80
CA THR A 316 -98.81 -24.68 30.42
C THR A 316 -98.36 -24.45 28.98
N LYS A 317 -99.31 -24.25 28.05
CA LYS A 317 -99.03 -23.99 26.63
C LYS A 317 -98.33 -22.63 26.42
N GLU A 318 -98.69 -21.59 27.17
CA GLU A 318 -98.03 -20.29 27.13
C GLU A 318 -96.59 -20.34 27.69
N ILE A 319 -96.38 -21.10 28.77
CA ILE A 319 -95.03 -21.34 29.34
C ILE A 319 -94.14 -22.09 28.34
N LEU A 320 -94.67 -23.09 27.63
CA LEU A 320 -93.91 -23.81 26.60
C LEU A 320 -93.56 -22.91 25.40
N ALA A 321 -94.51 -22.10 24.90
CA ALA A 321 -94.25 -21.19 23.79
C ALA A 321 -93.22 -20.09 24.13
N THR A 322 -93.26 -19.57 25.35
CA THR A 322 -92.26 -18.58 25.82
C THR A 322 -90.88 -19.21 26.03
N ALA A 323 -90.82 -20.45 26.54
CA ALA A 323 -89.56 -21.20 26.65
C ALA A 323 -88.93 -21.56 25.28
N GLU A 324 -89.75 -21.95 24.29
CA GLU A 324 -89.28 -22.24 22.93
C GLU A 324 -88.71 -20.99 22.24
N ASN A 325 -89.41 -19.86 22.32
CA ASN A 325 -88.94 -18.58 21.79
C ASN A 325 -87.59 -18.17 22.43
N HIS A 326 -87.49 -18.23 23.77
CA HIS A 326 -86.24 -17.94 24.46
C HIS A 326 -85.10 -18.89 24.04
N GLN A 327 -85.39 -20.18 23.85
CA GLN A 327 -84.39 -21.13 23.36
C GLN A 327 -83.89 -20.76 21.94
N ASN A 328 -84.76 -20.22 21.09
CA ASN A 328 -84.41 -19.83 19.72
C ASN A 328 -83.61 -18.52 19.68
N ASP A 329 -83.92 -17.53 20.53
CA ASP A 329 -83.10 -16.32 20.68
C ASP A 329 -81.69 -16.63 21.23
N VAL A 330 -81.60 -17.58 22.18
CA VAL A 330 -80.31 -18.06 22.71
C VAL A 330 -79.51 -18.80 21.63
N LYS A 331 -80.13 -19.69 20.83
CA LYS A 331 -79.45 -20.32 19.68
C LYS A 331 -78.93 -19.27 18.70
N LYS A 332 -79.76 -18.29 18.33
CA LYS A 332 -79.41 -17.24 17.37
C LYS A 332 -78.22 -16.40 17.83
N SER A 333 -78.25 -15.92 19.07
CA SER A 333 -77.15 -15.12 19.64
C SER A 333 -75.85 -15.91 19.76
N PHE A 334 -75.90 -17.21 20.08
CA PHE A 334 -74.71 -18.08 19.99
C PHE A 334 -74.19 -18.23 18.56
N CYS A 335 -75.05 -18.44 17.56
CA CYS A 335 -74.62 -18.51 16.15
C CYS A 335 -73.96 -17.21 15.66
N GLU A 336 -74.53 -16.06 16.03
CA GLU A 336 -73.96 -14.73 15.71
C GLU A 336 -72.61 -14.52 16.41
N GLN A 337 -72.47 -14.94 17.67
CA GLN A 337 -71.21 -14.88 18.41
C GLN A 337 -70.14 -15.81 17.83
N THR A 338 -70.51 -17.04 17.45
CA THR A 338 -69.60 -17.99 16.80
C THR A 338 -69.11 -17.45 15.46
N GLY A 339 -70.01 -16.97 14.60
CA GLY A 339 -69.64 -16.39 13.30
C GLY A 339 -68.80 -15.11 13.41
N ALA A 340 -68.92 -14.35 14.51
CA ALA A 340 -68.02 -13.23 14.80
C ALA A 340 -66.61 -13.69 15.22
N LEU A 341 -66.52 -14.73 16.05
CA LEU A 341 -65.24 -15.32 16.47
C LEU A 341 -64.51 -16.03 15.31
N GLU A 342 -65.24 -16.72 14.44
CA GLU A 342 -64.69 -17.35 13.23
C GLU A 342 -64.10 -16.31 12.27
N LYS A 343 -64.77 -15.17 12.07
CA LYS A 343 -64.21 -14.05 11.28
C LYS A 343 -62.94 -13.49 11.89
N GLN A 344 -62.93 -13.22 13.20
CA GLN A 344 -61.73 -12.76 13.90
C GLN A 344 -60.59 -13.79 13.81
N LEU A 345 -60.89 -15.08 13.89
CA LEU A 345 -59.88 -16.15 13.76
C LEU A 345 -59.31 -16.21 12.33
N MET A 346 -60.14 -16.05 11.30
CA MET A 346 -59.68 -15.94 9.90
C MET A 346 -58.81 -14.71 9.67
N GLU A 347 -59.22 -13.54 10.17
CA GLU A 347 -58.43 -12.30 10.13
C GLU A 347 -57.08 -12.45 10.84
N LYS A 348 -57.05 -13.15 11.99
CA LYS A 348 -55.81 -13.43 12.73
C LYS A 348 -54.91 -14.44 12.02
N ASN A 349 -55.46 -15.46 11.37
CA ASN A 349 -54.68 -16.41 10.58
C ASN A 349 -54.06 -15.75 9.35
N GLU A 350 -54.78 -14.87 8.65
CA GLU A 350 -54.24 -14.12 7.51
C GLU A 350 -53.15 -13.13 7.94
N LEU A 351 -53.33 -12.43 9.07
CA LEU A 351 -52.28 -11.60 9.68
C LEU A 351 -51.06 -12.42 10.12
N LEU A 352 -51.24 -13.64 10.66
CA LEU A 352 -50.13 -14.52 11.00
C LEU A 352 -49.35 -14.95 9.75
N LYS A 353 -50.05 -15.37 8.69
CA LYS A 353 -49.44 -15.73 7.41
C LYS A 353 -48.64 -14.57 6.80
N GLN A 354 -49.16 -13.35 6.85
CA GLN A 354 -48.44 -12.15 6.39
C GLN A 354 -47.21 -11.85 7.25
N LEU A 355 -47.28 -12.06 8.58
CA LEU A 355 -46.12 -11.94 9.47
C LEU A 355 -45.07 -13.05 9.25
N GLU A 356 -45.49 -14.27 8.92
CA GLU A 356 -44.60 -15.38 8.53
C GLU A 356 -43.89 -15.06 7.21
N GLU A 357 -44.62 -14.60 6.18
CA GLU A 357 -44.04 -14.18 4.90
C GLU A 357 -42.99 -13.07 5.11
N ILE A 358 -43.35 -11.99 5.82
CA ILE A 358 -42.43 -10.90 6.19
C ILE A 358 -41.23 -11.42 7.00
N SER A 359 -41.43 -12.37 7.92
CA SER A 359 -40.33 -12.97 8.69
C SER A 359 -39.38 -13.78 7.82
N THR A 360 -39.88 -14.48 6.79
CA THR A 360 -39.00 -15.19 5.85
C THR A 360 -38.21 -14.23 4.97
N ASP A 361 -38.79 -13.10 4.55
CA ASP A 361 -38.05 -12.07 3.80
C ASP A 361 -37.04 -11.31 4.67
N ALA A 362 -37.38 -11.03 5.93
CA ALA A 362 -36.43 -10.49 6.91
C ALA A 362 -35.26 -11.46 7.17
N GLN A 363 -35.51 -12.78 7.16
CA GLN A 363 -34.45 -13.77 7.26
C GLN A 363 -33.59 -13.84 5.98
N ARG A 364 -34.20 -13.93 4.79
CA ARG A 364 -33.47 -13.94 3.49
C ARG A 364 -32.59 -12.70 3.32
N THR A 365 -33.11 -11.53 3.67
CA THR A 365 -32.34 -10.26 3.59
C THR A 365 -31.23 -10.21 4.63
N ARG A 366 -31.42 -10.77 5.83
CA ARG A 366 -30.33 -10.95 6.81
C ARG A 366 -29.25 -11.91 6.29
N GLU A 367 -29.62 -13.06 5.76
CA GLU A 367 -28.69 -14.07 5.22
C GLU A 367 -27.84 -13.45 4.09
N ALA A 368 -28.46 -12.71 3.16
CA ALA A 368 -27.75 -11.98 2.12
C ALA A 368 -26.81 -10.88 2.67
N LEU A 369 -27.15 -10.23 3.78
CA LEU A 369 -26.26 -9.25 4.44
C LEU A 369 -25.08 -9.93 5.16
N GLU A 370 -25.28 -11.13 5.73
CA GLU A 370 -24.21 -11.94 6.32
C GLU A 370 -23.24 -12.45 5.23
N ASP A 371 -23.74 -12.91 4.09
CA ASP A 371 -22.93 -13.26 2.91
C ASP A 371 -22.17 -12.04 2.36
N HIS A 372 -22.80 -10.87 2.26
CA HIS A 372 -22.12 -9.64 1.86
C HIS A 372 -21.01 -9.23 2.83
N LEU A 373 -21.20 -9.43 4.14
CA LEU A 373 -20.18 -9.16 5.16
C LEU A 373 -19.03 -10.17 5.09
N ALA A 374 -19.31 -11.45 4.84
CA ALA A 374 -18.30 -12.48 4.59
C ALA A 374 -17.48 -12.19 3.32
N ALA A 375 -18.14 -11.73 2.24
CA ALA A 375 -17.46 -11.29 1.02
C ALA A 375 -16.59 -10.05 1.25
N ALA A 376 -17.10 -9.05 1.99
CA ALA A 376 -16.37 -7.81 2.30
C ALA A 376 -15.13 -8.06 3.18
N THR A 377 -15.24 -8.89 4.22
CA THR A 377 -14.10 -9.26 5.10
C THR A 377 -13.06 -10.10 4.35
N LYS A 378 -13.48 -10.97 3.42
CA LYS A 378 -12.57 -11.68 2.51
C LYS A 378 -11.86 -10.75 1.52
N ALA A 379 -12.55 -9.74 1.01
CA ALA A 379 -11.94 -8.71 0.16
C ALA A 379 -10.96 -7.82 0.95
N GLN A 380 -11.30 -7.43 2.19
CA GLN A 380 -10.42 -6.67 3.07
C GLN A 380 -9.12 -7.42 3.38
N SER A 381 -9.22 -8.69 3.82
CA SER A 381 -8.03 -9.50 4.16
C SER A 381 -7.12 -9.74 2.94
N LEU A 382 -7.68 -9.89 1.74
CA LEU A 382 -6.91 -9.95 0.49
C LEU A 382 -6.22 -8.61 0.18
N ALA A 383 -6.91 -7.48 0.35
CA ALA A 383 -6.32 -6.15 0.18
C ALA A 383 -5.23 -5.83 1.23
N GLU A 384 -5.41 -6.31 2.47
CA GLU A 384 -4.39 -6.19 3.53
C GLU A 384 -3.15 -7.03 3.24
N ALA A 385 -3.31 -8.25 2.71
CA ALA A 385 -2.20 -9.07 2.23
C ALA A 385 -1.45 -8.39 1.07
N GLN A 386 -2.15 -7.91 0.04
CA GLN A 386 -1.55 -7.16 -1.07
C GLN A 386 -0.83 -5.90 -0.61
N ARG A 387 -1.39 -5.17 0.37
CA ARG A 387 -0.72 -4.02 1.00
C ARG A 387 0.54 -4.45 1.76
N GLY A 388 0.52 -5.60 2.42
CA GLY A 388 1.71 -6.19 3.06
C GLY A 388 2.80 -6.54 2.06
N ASP A 389 2.44 -7.12 0.91
CA ASP A 389 3.36 -7.44 -0.18
C ASP A 389 3.96 -6.19 -0.82
N ALA A 390 3.13 -5.19 -1.13
CA ALA A 390 3.59 -3.88 -1.61
C ALA A 390 4.52 -3.20 -0.60
N THR A 391 4.20 -3.24 0.70
CA THR A 391 5.06 -2.68 1.76
C THR A 391 6.41 -3.40 1.85
N ARG A 392 6.44 -4.72 1.70
CA ARG A 392 7.69 -5.50 1.62
C ARG A 392 8.50 -5.15 0.37
N SER A 393 7.85 -4.99 -0.77
CA SER A 393 8.51 -4.60 -2.03
C SER A 393 9.07 -3.17 -1.97
N VAL A 394 8.37 -2.22 -1.34
CA VAL A 394 8.87 -0.85 -1.14
C VAL A 394 10.13 -0.86 -0.28
N LYS A 395 10.13 -1.58 0.85
CA LYS A 395 11.33 -1.70 1.71
C LYS A 395 12.53 -2.31 0.98
N ALA A 396 12.30 -3.37 0.19
CA ALA A 396 13.37 -3.97 -0.62
C ALA A 396 13.93 -2.99 -1.68
N LEU A 397 13.10 -2.09 -2.22
CA LEU A 397 13.55 -1.03 -3.13
C LEU A 397 14.26 0.12 -2.39
N GLU A 398 13.85 0.46 -1.17
CA GLU A 398 14.56 1.43 -0.30
C GLU A 398 15.95 0.90 0.11
N GLU A 399 16.06 -0.39 0.44
CA GLU A 399 17.32 -1.08 0.72
C GLU A 399 18.23 -1.15 -0.53
N GLN A 400 17.67 -1.39 -1.72
CA GLN A 400 18.43 -1.32 -2.98
C GLN A 400 18.87 0.11 -3.30
N LEU A 401 18.00 1.12 -3.13
CA LEU A 401 18.31 2.53 -3.39
C LEU A 401 19.41 3.04 -2.46
N THR A 402 19.37 2.67 -1.18
CA THR A 402 20.42 3.03 -0.21
C THR A 402 21.75 2.34 -0.54
N GLN A 403 21.75 1.04 -0.91
CA GLN A 403 22.97 0.37 -1.40
C GLN A 403 23.55 1.00 -2.67
N VAL A 404 22.71 1.39 -3.63
CA VAL A 404 23.15 2.07 -4.86
C VAL A 404 23.70 3.47 -4.53
N THR A 405 23.07 4.19 -3.60
CA THR A 405 23.54 5.51 -3.13
C THR A 405 24.91 5.41 -2.44
N ILE A 406 25.13 4.40 -1.60
CA ILE A 406 26.42 4.14 -0.97
C ILE A 406 27.49 3.86 -2.03
N LYS A 407 27.24 2.93 -2.97
CA LYS A 407 28.18 2.60 -4.06
C LYS A 407 28.46 3.79 -4.99
N PHE A 408 27.48 4.65 -5.23
CA PHE A 408 27.66 5.89 -5.99
C PHE A 408 28.59 6.86 -5.24
N ASN A 409 28.38 7.05 -3.94
CA ASN A 409 29.25 7.90 -3.11
C ASN A 409 30.68 7.35 -3.02
N GLU A 410 30.84 6.04 -2.87
CA GLU A 410 32.15 5.35 -2.91
C GLU A 410 32.87 5.57 -4.25
N ALA A 411 32.17 5.36 -5.37
CA ALA A 411 32.72 5.58 -6.71
C ALA A 411 33.03 7.07 -6.98
N GLN A 412 32.22 8.00 -6.47
CA GLN A 412 32.49 9.43 -6.53
C GLN A 412 33.75 9.79 -5.72
N GLN A 413 33.92 9.24 -4.52
CA GLN A 413 35.10 9.47 -3.69
C GLN A 413 36.37 8.88 -4.33
N GLN A 414 36.28 7.69 -4.94
CA GLN A 414 37.36 7.11 -5.74
C GLN A 414 37.70 8.00 -6.95
N ARG A 415 36.70 8.54 -7.66
CA ARG A 415 36.92 9.47 -8.79
C ARG A 415 37.63 10.75 -8.35
N ILE A 416 37.29 11.29 -7.18
CA ILE A 416 37.98 12.47 -6.60
C ILE A 416 39.43 12.11 -6.27
N SER A 417 39.66 11.00 -5.56
CA SER A 417 41.01 10.55 -5.19
C SER A 417 41.91 10.29 -6.41
N LEU A 418 41.38 9.67 -7.48
CA LEU A 418 42.10 9.48 -8.73
C LEU A 418 42.34 10.80 -9.48
N SER A 419 41.39 11.74 -9.44
CA SER A 419 41.58 13.08 -10.02
C SER A 419 42.69 13.85 -9.31
N GLU A 420 42.77 13.76 -7.98
CA GLU A 420 43.87 14.35 -7.20
C GLU A 420 45.21 13.66 -7.47
N GLU A 421 45.23 12.34 -7.67
CA GLU A 421 46.46 11.62 -8.03
C GLU A 421 46.95 12.04 -9.43
N CYS A 422 46.03 12.23 -10.38
CA CYS A 422 46.32 12.75 -11.71
C CYS A 422 46.87 14.18 -11.66
N THR A 423 46.30 15.09 -10.87
CA THR A 423 46.86 16.46 -10.76
C THR A 423 48.21 16.49 -10.05
N LYS A 424 48.43 15.66 -9.03
CA LYS A 424 49.74 15.47 -8.39
C LYS A 424 50.78 14.93 -9.38
N LYS A 425 50.42 13.94 -10.21
CA LYS A 425 51.27 13.40 -11.28
C LYS A 425 51.55 14.40 -12.40
N GLN A 426 50.58 15.23 -12.76
CA GLN A 426 50.79 16.31 -13.73
C GLN A 426 51.77 17.36 -13.19
N SER A 427 51.56 17.85 -11.96
CA SER A 427 52.51 18.76 -11.29
C SER A 427 53.94 18.21 -11.28
N HIS A 428 54.08 16.91 -10.99
CA HIS A 428 55.40 16.28 -10.98
C HIS A 428 56.03 16.10 -12.38
N LEU A 429 55.23 15.91 -13.43
CA LEU A 429 55.72 15.97 -14.82
C LEU A 429 56.14 17.38 -15.19
N ASP A 430 55.40 18.41 -14.76
CA ASP A 430 55.72 19.81 -15.02
C ASP A 430 57.00 20.24 -14.27
N GLU A 431 57.20 19.77 -13.03
CA GLU A 431 58.47 19.86 -12.27
C GLU A 431 59.64 19.20 -13.01
N LEU A 432 59.46 17.96 -13.51
CA LEU A 432 60.50 17.24 -14.25
C LEU A 432 60.84 17.93 -15.59
N ASN A 433 59.84 18.47 -16.29
CA ASN A 433 60.04 19.27 -17.50
C ASN A 433 60.83 20.55 -17.20
N ALA A 434 60.51 21.25 -16.11
CA ALA A 434 61.25 22.43 -15.68
C ALA A 434 62.71 22.10 -15.32
N LEU A 435 62.96 21.01 -14.59
CA LEU A 435 64.31 20.53 -14.28
C LEU A 435 65.09 20.09 -15.53
N GLN A 436 64.42 19.51 -16.53
CA GLN A 436 65.03 19.18 -17.81
C GLN A 436 65.42 20.44 -18.60
N GLU A 437 64.57 21.47 -18.60
CA GLU A 437 64.85 22.76 -19.23
C GLU A 437 65.99 23.52 -18.53
N GLU A 438 66.01 23.54 -17.19
CA GLU A 438 67.15 24.07 -16.42
C GLU A 438 68.46 23.33 -16.74
N LEU A 439 68.40 22.00 -16.87
CA LEU A 439 69.54 21.17 -17.24
C LEU A 439 70.02 21.50 -18.66
N LEU A 440 69.13 21.60 -19.65
CA LEU A 440 69.46 21.99 -21.02
C LEU A 440 70.12 23.37 -21.06
N GLN A 441 69.53 24.37 -20.40
CA GLN A 441 70.13 25.69 -20.29
C GLN A 441 71.49 25.68 -19.56
N SER A 442 71.69 24.78 -18.60
CA SER A 442 73.00 24.60 -17.95
C SER A 442 74.03 24.01 -18.91
N VAL A 443 73.64 23.02 -19.73
CA VAL A 443 74.48 22.41 -20.77
C VAL A 443 74.86 23.45 -21.81
N ASP A 444 73.92 24.28 -22.30
CA ASP A 444 74.23 25.38 -23.22
C ASP A 444 75.19 26.39 -22.61
N LYS A 445 75.01 26.76 -21.33
CA LYS A 445 75.96 27.63 -20.61
C LYS A 445 77.36 26.98 -20.51
N TYR A 446 77.47 25.65 -20.42
CA TYR A 446 78.74 24.93 -20.49
C TYR A 446 79.31 24.82 -21.90
N VAL A 447 78.50 24.54 -22.93
CA VAL A 447 78.91 24.50 -24.34
C VAL A 447 79.43 25.87 -24.78
N GLN A 448 78.78 26.96 -24.38
CA GLN A 448 79.27 28.33 -24.62
C GLN A 448 80.59 28.61 -23.90
N LYS A 449 80.79 28.13 -22.66
CA LYS A 449 82.08 28.23 -21.95
C LYS A 449 83.18 27.45 -22.67
N VAL A 450 82.89 26.22 -23.12
CA VAL A 450 83.83 25.38 -23.88
C VAL A 450 84.16 25.99 -25.24
N LYS A 451 83.20 26.60 -25.93
CA LYS A 451 83.44 27.35 -27.17
C LYS A 451 84.37 28.53 -26.91
N LYS A 452 84.08 29.35 -25.90
CA LYS A 452 84.91 30.51 -25.52
C LYS A 452 86.32 30.12 -25.04
N SER A 453 86.49 28.98 -24.38
CA SER A 453 87.83 28.48 -24.02
C SER A 453 88.57 27.93 -25.24
N ARG A 454 87.90 27.24 -26.17
CA ARG A 454 88.49 26.80 -27.45
C ARG A 454 88.93 28.00 -28.30
N GLU A 455 88.07 29.00 -28.47
CA GLU A 455 88.37 30.29 -29.13
C GLU A 455 89.50 31.07 -28.44
N LYS A 456 89.83 30.77 -27.18
CA LYS A 456 91.00 31.33 -26.49
C LYS A 456 92.24 30.46 -26.71
N VAL A 457 92.13 29.14 -26.67
CA VAL A 457 93.23 28.21 -26.96
C VAL A 457 93.72 28.39 -28.40
N GLU A 458 92.82 28.42 -29.37
CA GLU A 458 93.12 28.60 -30.80
C GLU A 458 93.86 29.92 -31.09
N ARG A 459 93.52 31.01 -30.37
CA ARG A 459 94.28 32.27 -30.42
C ARG A 459 95.66 32.15 -29.77
N LEU A 460 95.77 31.52 -28.60
CA LEU A 460 97.05 31.30 -27.93
C LEU A 460 97.98 30.36 -28.73
N GLU A 461 97.42 29.39 -29.45
CA GLU A 461 98.13 28.51 -30.38
C GLU A 461 98.64 29.30 -31.60
N ALA A 462 97.83 30.20 -32.18
CA ALA A 462 98.25 31.10 -33.25
C ALA A 462 99.32 32.13 -32.78
N GLU A 463 99.18 32.69 -31.58
CA GLU A 463 100.18 33.58 -30.96
C GLU A 463 101.50 32.83 -30.71
N LEU A 464 101.44 31.60 -30.17
CA LEU A 464 102.60 30.74 -29.97
C LEU A 464 103.26 30.34 -31.29
N GLN A 465 102.49 30.04 -32.33
CA GLN A 465 103.00 29.70 -33.64
C GLN A 465 103.69 30.91 -34.30
N SER A 466 103.08 32.10 -34.24
CA SER A 466 103.72 33.35 -34.67
C SER A 466 105.00 33.65 -33.88
N SER A 467 105.04 33.33 -32.58
CA SER A 467 106.25 33.46 -31.75
C SER A 467 107.35 32.50 -32.20
N LYS A 468 107.02 31.24 -32.49
CA LYS A 468 107.98 30.25 -33.03
C LYS A 468 108.51 30.67 -34.40
N GLU A 469 107.64 31.19 -35.27
CA GLU A 469 108.06 31.70 -36.59
C GLU A 469 109.06 32.85 -36.44
N LYS A 470 108.77 33.83 -35.57
CA LYS A 470 109.71 34.91 -35.22
C LYS A 470 111.01 34.38 -34.62
N GLU A 471 110.96 33.37 -33.75
CA GLU A 471 112.14 32.71 -33.17
C GLU A 471 112.98 32.00 -34.25
N THR A 472 112.35 31.30 -35.20
CA THR A 472 113.07 30.68 -36.34
C THR A 472 113.67 31.71 -37.29
N GLN A 473 113.01 32.86 -37.50
CA GLN A 473 113.55 33.98 -38.28
C GLN A 473 114.74 34.63 -37.56
N LEU A 474 114.64 34.90 -36.25
CA LEU A 474 115.71 35.48 -35.45
C LEU A 474 116.92 34.53 -35.33
N THR A 475 116.70 33.23 -35.16
CA THR A 475 117.80 32.24 -35.15
C THR A 475 118.43 32.03 -36.53
N HIS A 476 117.68 32.22 -37.63
CA HIS A 476 118.25 32.28 -38.98
C HIS A 476 119.11 33.55 -39.17
N GLN A 477 118.60 34.72 -38.77
CA GLN A 477 119.33 35.98 -38.82
C GLN A 477 120.61 35.94 -37.96
N LEU A 478 120.53 35.37 -36.75
CA LEU A 478 121.70 35.16 -35.88
C LEU A 478 122.74 34.27 -36.56
N LYS A 479 122.35 33.14 -37.17
CA LYS A 479 123.27 32.27 -37.92
C LYS A 479 123.89 32.95 -39.14
N GLU A 480 123.15 33.82 -39.82
CA GLU A 480 123.73 34.64 -40.88
C GLU A 480 124.73 35.68 -40.34
N VAL A 481 124.43 36.35 -39.24
CA VAL A 481 125.32 37.33 -38.60
C VAL A 481 126.57 36.65 -38.04
N GLU A 482 126.41 35.50 -37.39
CA GLU A 482 127.48 34.62 -36.91
C GLU A 482 128.38 34.21 -38.07
N LYS A 483 127.83 33.62 -39.14
CA LYS A 483 128.60 33.26 -40.34
C LYS A 483 129.29 34.45 -41.01
N ARG A 484 128.63 35.63 -41.08
CA ARG A 484 129.26 36.87 -41.58
C ARG A 484 130.43 37.28 -40.67
N SER A 485 130.28 37.16 -39.36
CA SER A 485 131.34 37.41 -38.37
C SER A 485 132.50 36.42 -38.52
N GLU A 486 132.23 35.11 -38.62
CA GLU A 486 133.25 34.08 -38.88
C GLU A 486 134.03 34.37 -40.16
N THR A 487 133.36 34.72 -41.26
CA THR A 487 134.05 35.08 -42.52
C THR A 487 134.89 36.35 -42.41
N ARG A 488 134.47 37.31 -41.58
CA ARG A 488 135.23 38.54 -41.31
C ARG A 488 136.42 38.27 -40.39
N GLU A 489 136.27 37.43 -39.37
CA GLU A 489 137.36 37.01 -38.49
C GLU A 489 138.40 36.20 -39.27
N ALA A 490 137.97 35.28 -40.14
CA ALA A 490 138.85 34.52 -41.02
C ALA A 490 139.62 35.43 -41.99
N ALA A 491 138.96 36.47 -42.56
CA ALA A 491 139.61 37.46 -43.40
C ALA A 491 140.64 38.30 -42.62
N LEU A 492 140.26 38.88 -41.47
CA LEU A 492 141.15 39.63 -40.60
C LEU A 492 142.35 38.79 -40.12
N LYS A 493 142.14 37.49 -39.89
CA LYS A 493 143.21 36.55 -39.52
C LYS A 493 144.15 36.24 -40.69
N ALA A 494 143.66 36.22 -41.93
CA ALA A 494 144.51 36.14 -43.11
C ALA A 494 145.33 37.43 -43.28
N GLU A 495 144.69 38.60 -43.22
CA GLU A 495 145.37 39.91 -43.25
C GLU A 495 146.43 40.04 -42.15
N MET A 496 146.15 39.56 -40.94
CA MET A 496 147.10 39.53 -39.83
C MET A 496 148.31 38.61 -40.12
N ASN A 497 148.08 37.42 -40.68
CA ASN A 497 149.16 36.51 -41.06
C ASN A 497 150.02 37.09 -42.19
N ASP A 498 149.41 37.73 -43.19
CA ASP A 498 150.11 38.39 -44.29
C ASP A 498 150.94 39.58 -43.79
N ALA A 499 150.39 40.37 -42.85
CA ALA A 499 151.12 41.45 -42.18
C ALA A 499 152.27 40.92 -41.30
N GLU A 500 152.07 39.80 -40.58
CA GLU A 500 153.14 39.16 -39.81
C GLU A 500 154.26 38.62 -40.73
N HIS A 501 153.91 38.03 -41.87
CA HIS A 501 154.87 37.63 -42.90
C HIS A 501 155.65 38.83 -43.46
N GLN A 502 154.98 39.95 -43.74
CA GLN A 502 155.64 41.20 -44.14
C GLN A 502 156.59 41.71 -43.05
N ILE A 503 156.20 41.66 -41.77
CA ILE A 503 157.07 42.05 -40.64
C ILE A 503 158.28 41.12 -40.54
N GLN A 504 158.13 39.80 -40.72
CA GLN A 504 159.25 38.85 -40.76
C GLN A 504 160.17 39.12 -41.96
N GLN A 505 159.61 39.44 -43.13
CA GLN A 505 160.38 39.83 -44.31
C GLN A 505 161.17 41.12 -44.07
N PHE A 506 160.56 42.18 -43.51
CA PHE A 506 161.25 43.41 -43.15
C PHE A 506 162.35 43.17 -42.10
N ARG A 507 162.13 42.31 -41.09
CA ARG A 507 163.20 41.93 -40.15
C ARG A 507 164.39 41.29 -40.86
N SER A 508 164.16 40.32 -41.75
CA SER A 508 165.25 39.69 -42.51
C SER A 508 166.01 40.68 -43.42
N GLN A 509 165.34 41.73 -43.92
CA GLN A 509 165.99 42.83 -44.65
C GLN A 509 166.83 43.70 -43.72
N CYS A 510 166.35 44.04 -42.52
CA CYS A 510 167.13 44.73 -41.50
C CYS A 510 168.37 43.92 -41.08
N ASP A 511 168.21 42.62 -40.80
CA ASP A 511 169.32 41.73 -40.44
C ASP A 511 170.39 41.69 -41.55
N THR A 512 169.95 41.67 -42.82
CA THR A 512 170.84 41.70 -44.00
C THR A 512 171.57 43.05 -44.14
N LEU A 513 170.86 44.17 -43.90
CA LEU A 513 171.45 45.51 -43.89
C LEU A 513 172.43 45.72 -42.73
N GLU A 514 172.16 45.15 -41.56
CA GLU A 514 173.06 45.20 -40.41
C GLU A 514 174.31 44.35 -40.60
N GLN A 515 174.20 43.18 -41.25
CA GLN A 515 175.37 42.43 -41.74
C GLN A 515 176.16 43.22 -42.79
N GLY A 516 175.50 43.91 -43.72
CA GLY A 516 176.16 44.79 -44.70
C GLY A 516 176.88 45.97 -44.04
N LYS A 517 176.29 46.56 -43.00
CA LYS A 517 176.92 47.58 -42.15
C LYS A 517 178.17 47.03 -41.46
N LEU A 518 178.10 45.84 -40.85
CA LEU A 518 179.25 45.18 -40.22
C LEU A 518 180.38 44.88 -41.22
N GLN A 519 180.06 44.50 -42.46
CA GLN A 519 181.07 44.32 -43.51
C GLN A 519 181.74 45.64 -43.90
N LEU A 520 180.98 46.75 -43.99
CA LEU A 520 181.52 48.08 -44.24
C LEU A 520 182.36 48.61 -43.07
N GLU A 521 181.96 48.36 -41.83
CA GLU A 521 182.74 48.73 -40.63
C GLU A 521 184.07 47.97 -40.56
N ASN A 522 184.10 46.69 -40.93
CA ASN A 522 185.34 45.92 -41.06
C ASN A 522 186.24 46.41 -42.20
N ALA A 523 185.68 46.70 -43.38
CA ALA A 523 186.44 47.25 -44.50
C ALA A 523 187.03 48.64 -44.19
N LEU A 524 186.32 49.45 -43.40
CA LEU A 524 186.81 50.75 -42.94
C LEU A 524 187.99 50.60 -41.97
N LEU A 525 187.98 49.58 -41.10
CA LEU A 525 189.13 49.23 -40.24
C LEU A 525 190.34 48.78 -41.06
N GLU A 526 190.17 47.96 -42.11
CA GLU A 526 191.28 47.55 -43.00
C GLU A 526 191.91 48.76 -43.72
N VAL A 527 191.09 49.68 -44.26
CA VAL A 527 191.56 50.92 -44.88
C VAL A 527 192.30 51.80 -43.87
N GLN A 528 191.79 51.90 -42.64
CA GLN A 528 192.43 52.68 -41.57
C GLN A 528 193.81 52.11 -41.20
N GLN A 529 193.97 50.78 -41.23
CA GLN A 529 195.25 50.10 -41.01
C GLN A 529 196.25 50.36 -42.14
N GLN A 530 195.80 50.37 -43.40
CA GLN A 530 196.65 50.70 -44.56
C GLN A 530 197.16 52.16 -44.52
N VAL A 531 196.37 53.09 -43.97
CA VAL A 531 196.79 54.50 -43.79
C VAL A 531 197.91 54.63 -42.75
N GLU A 532 197.92 53.82 -41.68
CA GLU A 532 199.03 53.81 -40.71
C GLU A 532 200.34 53.28 -41.32
N GLU A 533 200.27 52.23 -42.15
CA GLU A 533 201.44 51.70 -42.84
C GLU A 533 201.99 52.69 -43.90
N CYS A 534 201.11 53.38 -44.64
CA CYS A 534 201.53 54.45 -45.55
C CYS A 534 202.27 55.60 -44.82
N ASN A 535 201.78 55.99 -43.63
CA ASN A 535 202.43 57.01 -42.79
C ASN A 535 203.82 56.59 -42.27
N LYS A 536 204.11 55.29 -42.18
CA LYS A 536 205.43 54.76 -41.85
C LYS A 536 206.41 54.97 -43.01
N GLN A 537 205.99 54.63 -44.23
CA GLN A 537 206.77 54.82 -45.45
C GLN A 537 207.08 56.32 -45.73
N GLN A 538 206.12 57.21 -45.43
CA GLN A 538 206.25 58.66 -45.60
C GLN A 538 207.51 59.23 -44.91
N ARG A 539 207.86 58.72 -43.72
CA ARG A 539 208.99 59.22 -42.91
C ARG A 539 210.37 58.90 -43.50
N GLU A 540 210.49 57.88 -44.33
CA GLU A 540 211.75 57.49 -44.99
C GLU A 540 212.06 58.30 -46.27
N ASN A 541 211.09 59.07 -46.78
CA ASN A 541 211.31 59.99 -47.90
C ASN A 541 211.73 61.38 -47.43
N ALA A 542 211.20 61.89 -46.31
CA ALA A 542 211.54 63.20 -45.75
C ALA A 542 213.05 63.38 -45.48
N THR A 543 213.78 62.31 -45.15
CA THR A 543 215.25 62.33 -44.95
C THR A 543 216.07 62.33 -46.25
N LYS A 544 215.44 62.10 -47.41
CA LYS A 544 216.05 62.24 -48.75
C LYS A 544 215.72 63.60 -49.37
N GLU A 545 214.52 64.10 -49.11
CA GLU A 545 213.96 65.34 -49.66
C GLU A 545 214.77 66.59 -49.23
N LEU A 546 215.29 66.60 -48.00
CA LEU A 546 216.19 67.64 -47.46
C LEU A 546 217.48 67.84 -48.28
N LYS A 547 217.87 66.88 -49.14
CA LYS A 547 219.02 67.01 -50.06
C LYS A 547 218.67 67.55 -51.44
N CYS A 548 217.39 67.66 -51.78
CA CYS A 548 216.94 68.23 -53.07
C CYS A 548 216.52 69.70 -52.95
N GLN A 549 216.05 70.14 -51.77
CA GLN A 549 215.57 71.52 -51.58
C GLN A 549 216.69 72.59 -51.73
N GLN A 550 217.97 72.22 -51.55
CA GLN A 550 219.12 73.07 -51.90
C GLN A 550 219.27 73.40 -53.41
N VAL A 551 218.42 72.82 -54.28
CA VAL A 551 218.41 73.08 -55.74
C VAL A 551 217.10 73.74 -56.19
N GLN A 552 216.07 73.76 -55.33
CA GLN A 552 214.73 74.20 -55.71
C GLN A 552 214.41 75.65 -55.28
N GLU A 553 215.26 76.23 -54.44
CA GLU A 553 215.27 77.65 -54.04
C GLU A 553 215.57 78.58 -55.24
N GLU A 554 216.20 78.08 -56.31
CA GLU A 554 216.56 78.84 -57.53
C GLU A 554 215.42 78.97 -58.58
N VAL A 555 214.24 78.37 -58.37
CA VAL A 555 213.19 78.25 -59.42
C VAL A 555 211.83 78.85 -59.06
N ALA A 556 211.43 78.81 -57.78
CA ALA A 556 210.06 79.15 -57.36
C ALA A 556 209.73 80.66 -57.32
N GLU A 557 210.67 81.54 -57.69
CA GLU A 557 210.49 83.00 -57.71
C GLU A 557 209.56 83.49 -58.86
N LEU A 558 209.14 82.60 -59.77
CA LEU A 558 208.55 82.94 -61.06
C LEU A 558 207.00 82.84 -61.20
N GLU A 559 206.30 82.04 -60.40
CA GLU A 559 204.90 81.62 -60.72
C GLU A 559 203.79 82.25 -59.85
N ALA A 560 204.06 83.36 -59.15
CA ALA A 560 203.25 83.84 -58.03
C ALA A 560 202.01 84.73 -58.37
N THR A 561 201.50 84.82 -59.61
CA THR A 561 200.79 86.06 -60.06
C THR A 561 199.42 86.01 -60.81
N LEU A 562 198.65 84.90 -60.95
CA LEU A 562 197.56 84.88 -61.97
C LEU A 562 196.09 84.32 -61.76
N SER A 563 195.49 83.98 -60.57
CA SER A 563 194.08 83.39 -60.54
C SER A 563 193.15 83.53 -59.27
N ALA A 564 191.86 84.07 -59.34
CA ALA A 564 190.72 83.95 -58.32
C ALA A 564 189.26 84.61 -58.62
N MET A 565 188.06 84.09 -58.09
CA MET A 565 186.71 84.72 -57.56
C MET A 565 185.14 84.51 -58.10
N LEU A 566 183.97 84.33 -57.29
CA LEU A 566 182.39 84.70 -57.41
C LEU A 566 181.06 84.03 -56.59
N ARG A 567 179.65 84.15 -56.90
CA ARG A 567 178.31 84.07 -55.98
C ARG A 567 176.74 83.66 -56.46
N MET A 568 175.57 83.50 -55.63
CA MET A 568 174.05 83.02 -55.92
C MET A 568 172.69 83.23 -54.93
N ILE A 569 171.31 82.93 -55.25
CA ILE A 569 169.97 82.44 -54.44
C ILE A 569 168.47 83.20 -54.20
N HIS A 570 167.14 82.60 -54.19
CA HIS A 570 165.73 82.91 -53.41
C HIS A 570 164.20 82.21 -53.66
N LYS A 571 162.94 82.55 -53.03
CA LYS A 571 161.46 81.86 -52.98
C LYS A 571 159.90 82.51 -53.23
N PRO A 572 158.75 82.69 -52.39
CA PRO A 572 157.22 82.22 -52.60
C PRO A 572 155.72 82.71 -51.95
N ASP A 573 154.52 81.95 -52.06
CA ASP A 573 153.11 81.63 -51.29
C ASP A 573 151.71 82.57 -51.13
N GLU A 574 150.30 82.43 -50.77
CA GLU A 574 148.95 81.56 -50.53
C GLU A 574 147.43 82.33 -50.52
N GLU A 575 146.02 82.18 -50.14
CA GLU A 575 144.85 81.58 -49.19
C GLU A 575 143.16 81.49 -49.56
N GLU A 576 141.98 81.74 -48.74
CA GLU A 576 140.41 81.22 -48.63
C GLU A 576 138.98 82.15 -48.68
N ASP A 577 137.54 82.08 -48.41
CA ASP A 577 136.15 81.37 -47.87
C ASP A 577 134.62 81.99 -48.34
N SER A 578 133.19 81.93 -48.06
CA SER A 578 131.87 81.43 -47.24
C SER A 578 130.29 81.70 -47.85
N ILE A 579 128.87 81.68 -47.49
CA ILE A 579 127.60 81.32 -46.53
C ILE A 579 126.02 81.78 -47.05
N GLU A 580 124.59 81.70 -46.74
CA GLU A 580 123.25 81.16 -45.97
C GLU A 580 121.72 81.66 -46.54
N GLU A 581 120.29 81.57 -46.23
CA GLU A 581 119.00 80.96 -45.46
C GLU A 581 117.38 81.40 -45.82
N GLU A 582 116.16 80.86 -45.28
CA GLU A 582 114.58 81.27 -45.08
C GLU A 582 113.21 80.87 -45.97
N LYS A 583 111.76 80.91 -45.79
CA LYS A 583 110.44 80.91 -44.85
C LYS A 583 108.86 80.77 -45.45
N ALA A 584 107.61 80.69 -44.76
CA ALA A 584 106.09 80.45 -45.26
C ALA A 584 104.61 80.72 -44.45
N PHE A 585 103.29 80.50 -44.96
CA PHE A 585 101.78 80.58 -44.38
C PHE A 585 100.60 79.62 -45.00
N LEU A 586 99.24 79.65 -44.67
CA LEU A 586 98.11 78.65 -45.02
C LEU A 586 96.64 79.08 -45.52
N LEU A 587 95.98 78.19 -46.35
CA LEU A 587 94.53 77.77 -46.59
C LEU A 587 93.34 78.66 -47.14
N ASP A 588 92.75 78.27 -48.30
CA ASP A 588 91.35 78.52 -48.80
C ASP A 588 90.91 77.42 -49.82
N GLN A 589 89.62 77.25 -50.13
CA GLN A 589 89.13 76.16 -51.00
C GLN A 589 89.37 76.37 -52.52
N CYS A 590 89.56 77.61 -53.00
CA CYS A 590 90.06 77.81 -54.38
C CYS A 590 91.53 77.36 -54.50
N VAL A 591 92.30 77.54 -53.41
CA VAL A 591 93.73 77.23 -53.34
C VAL A 591 94.02 75.74 -53.56
N PHE A 592 93.08 74.81 -53.37
CA PHE A 592 93.35 73.39 -53.69
C PHE A 592 93.42 73.11 -55.19
N ARG A 593 92.52 73.70 -55.99
CA ARG A 593 92.57 73.56 -57.45
C ARG A 593 93.75 74.34 -58.03
N GLU A 594 94.06 75.48 -57.42
CA GLU A 594 95.27 76.24 -57.74
C GLU A 594 96.54 75.52 -57.27
N LEU A 595 96.52 74.73 -56.19
CA LEU A 595 97.66 73.93 -55.71
C LEU A 595 97.92 72.73 -56.62
N GLU A 596 96.90 71.96 -57.01
CA GLU A 596 97.05 70.91 -58.04
C GLU A 596 97.59 71.51 -59.35
N SER A 597 97.02 72.65 -59.78
CA SER A 597 97.49 73.35 -60.99
C SER A 597 98.89 73.94 -60.82
N CYS A 598 99.30 74.36 -59.62
CA CYS A 598 100.64 74.89 -59.33
C CYS A 598 101.67 73.78 -59.17
N CYS A 599 101.34 72.63 -58.58
CA CYS A 599 102.21 71.46 -58.55
C CYS A 599 102.42 70.89 -59.97
N GLN A 600 101.37 70.84 -60.80
CA GLN A 600 101.51 70.50 -62.22
C GLN A 600 102.32 71.55 -63.00
N ALA A 601 102.08 72.86 -62.78
CA ALA A 601 102.87 73.92 -63.41
C ALA A 601 104.35 73.88 -62.96
N LEU A 602 104.61 73.64 -61.67
CA LEU A 602 105.95 73.48 -61.10
C LEU A 602 106.65 72.27 -61.71
N SER A 603 106.01 71.09 -61.78
CA SER A 603 106.63 69.90 -62.38
C SER A 603 106.93 70.08 -63.87
N THR A 604 106.08 70.81 -64.63
CA THR A 604 106.46 71.25 -65.99
C THR A 604 107.59 72.29 -66.00
N LEU A 605 107.70 73.17 -65.00
CA LEU A 605 108.81 74.12 -64.90
C LEU A 605 110.14 73.39 -64.63
N THR A 606 110.14 72.42 -63.71
CA THR A 606 111.31 71.59 -63.36
C THR A 606 111.76 70.69 -64.52
N THR A 607 110.82 70.21 -65.35
CA THR A 607 111.13 69.30 -66.47
C THR A 607 111.38 69.99 -67.82
N ALA A 608 110.87 71.21 -68.05
CA ALA A 608 111.03 71.92 -69.31
C ALA A 608 112.18 72.94 -69.33
N ASN A 609 112.58 73.50 -68.19
CA ASN A 609 113.47 74.67 -68.16
C ASN A 609 114.96 74.35 -67.93
N ASN A 610 115.60 73.75 -68.93
CA ASN A 610 117.04 73.48 -68.98
C ASN A 610 117.94 74.74 -69.06
N GLN A 611 117.41 75.96 -68.87
CA GLN A 611 118.18 77.22 -68.90
C GLN A 611 118.22 77.97 -67.55
N CYS A 612 117.32 77.68 -66.60
CA CYS A 612 117.38 78.27 -65.25
C CYS A 612 118.26 77.50 -64.25
N THR A 613 118.70 76.28 -64.59
CA THR A 613 119.52 75.40 -63.73
C THR A 613 120.90 75.97 -63.37
N LEU A 614 121.37 77.04 -64.03
CA LEU A 614 122.69 77.64 -63.85
C LEU A 614 122.74 78.84 -62.87
N LEU A 615 121.61 79.35 -62.37
CA LEU A 615 121.59 80.63 -61.64
C LEU A 615 121.14 80.57 -60.16
N CYS A 616 120.44 79.51 -59.71
CA CYS A 616 120.16 79.35 -58.28
C CYS A 616 119.75 77.90 -57.93
N PRO A 617 120.66 77.05 -57.42
CA PRO A 617 120.33 75.66 -57.05
C PRO A 617 119.29 75.56 -55.93
N SER A 618 119.35 76.46 -54.94
CA SER A 618 118.42 76.51 -53.81
C SER A 618 116.98 76.71 -54.26
N LEU A 619 116.72 77.46 -55.33
CA LEU A 619 115.37 77.64 -55.88
C LEU A 619 114.79 76.32 -56.43
N LEU A 620 115.65 75.44 -56.98
CA LEU A 620 115.24 74.12 -57.48
C LEU A 620 114.92 73.17 -56.33
N GLU A 621 115.72 73.20 -55.26
CA GLU A 621 115.49 72.39 -54.05
C GLU A 621 114.27 72.87 -53.26
N ILE A 622 114.05 74.19 -53.17
CA ILE A 622 112.84 74.78 -52.58
C ILE A 622 111.60 74.41 -53.40
N THR A 623 111.64 74.49 -54.74
CA THR A 623 110.49 74.12 -55.57
C THR A 623 110.21 72.61 -55.56
N ALA A 624 111.23 71.76 -55.46
CA ALA A 624 111.05 70.33 -55.22
C ALA A 624 110.42 70.04 -53.84
N ARG A 625 110.88 70.67 -52.77
CA ARG A 625 110.27 70.55 -51.43
C ARG A 625 108.84 71.07 -51.39
N VAL A 626 108.55 72.19 -52.04
CA VAL A 626 107.17 72.74 -52.14
C VAL A 626 106.26 71.80 -52.93
N MET A 627 106.78 71.10 -53.94
CA MET A 627 106.05 70.06 -54.67
C MET A 627 105.76 68.84 -53.78
N GLU A 628 106.78 68.29 -53.09
CA GLU A 628 106.63 67.15 -52.16
C GLU A 628 105.66 67.48 -51.00
N ILE A 629 105.74 68.68 -50.43
CA ILE A 629 104.81 69.16 -49.41
C ILE A 629 103.40 69.32 -49.99
N GLY A 630 103.26 69.85 -51.22
CA GLY A 630 101.98 70.01 -51.91
C GLY A 630 101.29 68.68 -52.20
N GLU A 631 102.02 67.70 -52.74
CA GLU A 631 101.53 66.33 -52.98
C GLU A 631 101.12 65.67 -51.66
N LYS A 632 101.95 65.74 -50.63
CA LYS A 632 101.66 65.15 -49.31
C LYS A 632 100.46 65.79 -48.60
N VAL A 633 100.28 67.10 -48.74
CA VAL A 633 99.07 67.79 -48.28
C VAL A 633 97.85 67.34 -49.09
N GLY A 634 98.00 67.10 -50.40
CA GLY A 634 96.96 66.52 -51.25
C GLY A 634 96.57 65.09 -50.85
N GLU A 635 97.54 64.23 -50.53
CA GLU A 635 97.30 62.86 -50.06
C GLU A 635 96.57 62.83 -48.70
N GLU A 636 97.09 63.55 -47.70
CA GLU A 636 96.47 63.62 -46.37
C GLU A 636 95.06 64.26 -46.42
N MET A 637 94.86 65.28 -47.26
CA MET A 637 93.54 65.89 -47.47
C MET A 637 92.55 64.90 -48.14
N ASN A 638 92.98 64.15 -49.15
CA ASN A 638 92.14 63.14 -49.79
C ASN A 638 91.83 61.99 -48.82
N GLN A 639 92.79 61.56 -48.01
CA GLN A 639 92.60 60.53 -46.98
C GLN A 639 91.59 60.98 -45.91
N ALA A 640 91.67 62.25 -45.47
CA ALA A 640 90.68 62.87 -44.59
C ALA A 640 89.28 62.94 -45.25
N LEU A 641 89.21 63.33 -46.53
CA LEU A 641 87.95 63.41 -47.29
C LEU A 641 87.28 62.03 -47.45
N ILE A 642 88.08 60.98 -47.69
CA ILE A 642 87.62 59.59 -47.77
C ILE A 642 87.12 59.11 -46.40
N SER A 643 87.85 59.37 -45.31
CA SER A 643 87.40 58.98 -43.96
C SER A 643 86.11 59.68 -43.57
N TRP A 644 86.00 60.99 -43.83
CA TRP A 644 84.79 61.78 -43.57
C TRP A 644 83.59 61.31 -44.41
N THR A 645 83.81 60.96 -45.68
CA THR A 645 82.76 60.42 -46.55
C THR A 645 82.25 59.07 -46.06
N ARG A 646 83.15 58.20 -45.58
CA ARG A 646 82.81 56.92 -44.94
C ARG A 646 82.04 57.12 -43.63
N GLU A 647 82.51 58.01 -42.74
CA GLU A 647 81.82 58.29 -41.47
C GLU A 647 80.42 58.87 -41.71
N ARG A 648 80.25 59.70 -42.75
CA ARG A 648 78.93 60.19 -43.17
C ARG A 648 78.02 59.06 -43.70
N SER A 649 78.55 58.07 -44.42
CA SER A 649 77.76 56.89 -44.84
C SER A 649 77.31 56.07 -43.62
N ASN A 650 78.25 55.72 -42.74
CA ASN A 650 77.98 54.98 -41.51
C ASN A 650 76.93 55.68 -40.63
N LEU A 651 76.95 57.01 -40.57
CA LEU A 651 75.97 57.81 -39.84
C LEU A 651 74.56 57.75 -40.47
N VAL A 652 74.46 57.80 -41.81
CA VAL A 652 73.19 57.64 -42.52
C VAL A 652 72.62 56.23 -42.31
N GLU A 653 73.44 55.19 -42.47
CA GLU A 653 73.06 53.80 -42.22
C GLU A 653 72.59 53.57 -40.77
N ALA A 654 73.26 54.21 -39.79
CA ALA A 654 72.84 54.19 -38.39
C ALA A 654 71.51 54.91 -38.16
N CYS A 655 71.25 56.03 -38.84
CA CYS A 655 69.96 56.73 -38.80
C CYS A 655 68.83 55.88 -39.42
N GLU A 656 69.05 55.26 -40.59
CA GLU A 656 68.05 54.39 -41.24
C GLU A 656 67.71 53.16 -40.37
N LEU A 657 68.72 52.55 -39.72
CA LEU A 657 68.51 51.47 -38.77
C LEU A 657 67.73 51.92 -37.53
N LEU A 658 68.00 53.14 -37.02
CA LEU A 658 67.27 53.73 -35.90
C LEU A 658 65.80 54.01 -36.27
N ASP A 659 65.53 54.59 -37.44
CA ASP A 659 64.17 54.87 -37.91
C ASP A 659 63.38 53.58 -38.19
N SER A 660 64.02 52.56 -38.75
CA SER A 660 63.45 51.22 -38.91
C SER A 660 63.08 50.59 -37.55
N THR A 661 63.96 50.71 -36.56
CA THR A 661 63.70 50.25 -35.18
C THR A 661 62.57 51.04 -34.53
N ALA A 662 62.56 52.38 -34.67
CA ALA A 662 61.50 53.24 -34.17
C ALA A 662 60.16 52.99 -34.87
N LYS A 663 60.16 52.56 -36.14
CA LYS A 663 58.94 52.08 -36.81
C LYS A 663 58.45 50.77 -36.19
N MET A 664 59.30 49.75 -36.05
CA MET A 664 58.93 48.48 -35.42
C MET A 664 58.31 48.67 -34.02
N CYS A 665 58.88 49.56 -33.21
CA CYS A 665 58.35 49.90 -31.89
C CYS A 665 56.98 50.60 -31.94
N ARG A 666 56.68 51.40 -32.97
CA ARG A 666 55.34 51.98 -33.17
C ARG A 666 54.34 50.91 -33.61
N ASP A 667 54.70 50.12 -34.62
CA ASP A 667 53.85 49.08 -35.19
C ASP A 667 53.40 48.06 -34.11
N GLU A 668 54.29 47.66 -33.18
CA GLU A 668 53.95 46.78 -32.05
C GLU A 668 53.16 47.53 -30.94
N MET A 669 53.45 48.81 -30.65
CA MET A 669 52.63 49.58 -29.69
C MET A 669 51.19 49.78 -30.15
N ASP A 670 50.99 50.09 -31.43
CA ASP A 670 49.65 50.28 -32.01
C ASP A 670 48.87 48.95 -32.00
N LYS A 671 49.54 47.83 -32.33
CA LYS A 671 48.98 46.48 -32.16
C LYS A 671 48.56 46.19 -30.71
N ARG A 672 49.37 46.53 -29.70
CA ARG A 672 48.95 46.38 -28.29
C ARG A 672 47.78 47.29 -27.89
N GLN A 673 47.66 48.47 -28.50
CA GLN A 673 46.51 49.34 -28.28
C GLN A 673 45.22 48.77 -28.90
N ASP A 674 45.32 48.12 -30.06
CA ASP A 674 44.21 47.40 -30.69
C ASP A 674 43.81 46.15 -29.88
N GLU A 675 44.76 45.33 -29.42
CA GLU A 675 44.51 44.21 -28.49
C GLU A 675 43.78 44.71 -27.22
N VAL A 676 44.25 45.79 -26.60
CA VAL A 676 43.62 46.40 -25.40
C VAL A 676 42.24 47.01 -25.71
N ARG A 677 41.98 47.45 -26.95
CA ARG A 677 40.65 47.91 -27.37
C ARG A 677 39.70 46.72 -27.48
N GLU A 678 40.12 45.63 -28.12
CA GLU A 678 39.33 44.41 -28.27
C GLU A 678 38.94 43.83 -26.90
N TYR A 679 39.90 43.68 -25.97
CA TYR A 679 39.58 43.21 -24.60
C TYR A 679 38.59 44.13 -23.87
N ARG A 680 38.61 45.46 -24.10
CA ARG A 680 37.64 46.39 -23.52
C ARG A 680 36.26 46.26 -24.15
N GLU A 681 36.18 45.98 -25.44
CA GLU A 681 34.93 45.73 -26.15
C GLU A 681 34.31 44.39 -25.70
N GLN A 682 35.09 43.31 -25.63
CA GLN A 682 34.67 42.03 -25.06
C GLN A 682 34.14 42.18 -23.61
N LEU A 683 34.85 42.92 -22.74
CA LEU A 683 34.38 43.22 -21.38
C LEU A 683 33.08 44.04 -21.36
N ALA A 684 32.90 44.97 -22.30
CA ALA A 684 31.66 45.75 -22.43
C ALA A 684 30.48 44.90 -22.95
N GLU A 685 30.71 43.89 -23.78
CA GLU A 685 29.68 42.92 -24.18
C GLU A 685 29.29 41.99 -23.05
N VAL A 686 30.25 41.46 -22.29
CA VAL A 686 29.98 40.66 -21.08
C VAL A 686 29.19 41.47 -20.05
N GLY A 687 29.53 42.75 -19.85
CA GLY A 687 28.79 43.67 -18.99
C GLY A 687 27.34 43.91 -19.45
N LYS A 688 27.12 44.11 -20.75
CA LYS A 688 25.76 44.23 -21.33
C LYS A 688 24.95 42.94 -21.16
N GLY A 689 25.58 41.78 -21.32
CA GLY A 689 24.95 40.48 -21.11
C GLY A 689 24.44 40.31 -19.67
N PHE A 690 25.25 40.71 -18.68
CA PHE A 690 24.88 40.60 -17.26
C PHE A 690 23.67 41.48 -16.89
N CYS A 691 23.62 42.72 -17.42
CA CYS A 691 22.49 43.63 -17.22
C CYS A 691 21.22 43.30 -18.03
N ALA A 692 21.25 42.27 -18.90
CA ALA A 692 20.07 41.80 -19.63
C ALA A 692 19.33 40.66 -18.89
N THR A 693 19.87 40.18 -17.77
CA THR A 693 19.35 39.04 -16.97
C THR A 693 18.91 39.42 -15.55
N THR A 694 18.69 40.71 -15.29
CA THR A 694 18.17 41.27 -14.03
C THR A 694 17.07 42.29 -14.30
#